data_AF-A0A1V6TDS4-F1
#
_entry.id   AF-A0A1V6TDS4-F1
#
_cell.length_a   1.000
_cell.length_b   1.000
_cell.length_c   1.000
_cell.angle_alpha   90.00
_cell.angle_beta   90.00
_cell.angle_gamma   90.00
#
_symmetry.space_group_name_H-M   'P 1'
#
loop_
_entity.id
_entity.type
_entity.pdbx_description
1 polymer ?
#
loop_
_entity_poly.entity_id
_entity_poly.type
_entity_poly.pdbx_seq_one_letter_code
_entity_poly.pdbx_strand_id
1 'polypeptide(L)'
;MADGTYRFQQPGAGQFYFQTQPQQHSHQRHAIPNGTNSPGRLKFNHDTPSPSRSPPGNQSAPLNPLTMYSQGHQQHVMMNGGQGHQRFGMQIPKFQSQSHHPHHTQQHHHPHHAQPQHNIPQHTFSGGALATATPHFTTSHLQNGGPNTVDDDMGDQISEHWTRQLQLHVESRQATSPHYYARIMAQQSKGIQIMPSQTDPSDQGNDARNGTTTKKAACRQGWNALDFGGQGLRAMAPSLFNYKFLEKLYLNHNKLKALPQAIGQMRKLTHLDLSGNDLTEIPEEIGMLSNLKTLLLFDNNIRTLPYEMGYLYRLDTLGIEGNPLNEVLKSQLMKDGTKALIKYLKEEAPVHIPPPDRDWVILDETASSTNSPSEKITVLSYNTLCDSSATASHYGYAPARVLSWEFRRELILNELRSHSSDIVCLQEVDQGSYNNFFREQLAYNDYKGVYWPRGRAMGMQEEDAKGIDGCATFFKGSKYILLDKQLINFGQTAVRRPDAKGQDDIYNRLWQKDHIAVVIFLENRQTGARFMVVNAHLYWDPAFKDVKLIQTAILMEEITKLSDKYASWPPCTDKAAFRFSEAESGSEKAPTVEPAPSMEYSSGDQIPLLMCGDFNSSPGSAAYNLIASGRLAEEHPDLEKRLYGNLSKIGMTHPFKLKSAYGSIGELSFTNYTPDFKDILDYVWYSSNTLHVSALLGEVDKDYLRRVPGFPNFHFPSDHVALFAEFTVKGKKGKVVEADFGPQRH
;
A
#
# COMPACT_ATOMS: atom_id res chain seq x y z
N MET A 1 46.67 36.85 32.71
CA MET A 1 47.37 36.32 33.90
C MET A 1 46.92 34.88 34.08
N ALA A 2 47.85 33.93 34.31
CA ALA A 2 47.68 32.51 34.72
C ALA A 2 46.57 31.66 34.03
N ASP A 3 46.86 30.60 33.26
CA ASP A 3 47.29 29.24 33.69
C ASP A 3 46.25 28.52 34.58
N GLY A 4 45.91 27.23 34.43
CA GLY A 4 46.32 26.12 33.54
C GLY A 4 45.79 24.77 34.12
N THR A 5 45.79 23.58 33.51
CA THR A 5 46.19 23.03 32.19
C THR A 5 45.29 21.80 31.86
N TYR A 6 45.37 21.11 30.71
CA TYR A 6 46.20 19.91 30.49
C TYR A 6 46.38 19.60 28.98
N ARG A 7 47.55 19.07 28.59
CA ARG A 7 47.90 18.64 27.22
C ARG A 7 47.92 17.10 27.09
N PHE A 8 47.76 16.59 25.87
CA PHE A 8 48.55 15.46 25.37
C PHE A 8 48.94 15.65 23.90
N GLN A 9 50.08 15.07 23.49
CA GLN A 9 50.79 15.39 22.23
C GLN A 9 50.66 14.28 21.16
N GLN A 10 50.77 14.67 19.89
CA GLN A 10 51.19 13.77 18.80
C GLN A 10 52.69 13.48 18.85
N PRO A 11 53.12 12.33 18.31
CA PRO A 11 54.40 12.19 17.62
C PRO A 11 54.22 11.74 16.16
N GLY A 12 55.23 11.97 15.31
CA GLY A 12 55.22 11.56 13.90
C GLY A 12 56.53 10.91 13.42
N ALA A 13 56.40 10.12 12.35
CA ALA A 13 57.41 9.67 11.35
C ALA A 13 58.70 8.91 11.78
N GLY A 14 58.96 7.77 11.13
CA GLY A 14 60.32 7.19 11.05
C GLY A 14 60.51 5.74 10.53
N GLN A 15 60.69 5.56 9.21
CA GLN A 15 61.37 4.42 8.49
C GLN A 15 60.73 3.01 8.58
N PHE A 16 60.84 2.07 7.61
CA PHE A 16 62.02 1.52 6.90
C PHE A 16 61.79 1.05 5.43
N TYR A 17 62.81 1.32 4.59
CA TYR A 17 63.45 0.54 3.48
C TYR A 17 62.73 -0.26 2.35
N PHE A 18 63.37 -0.17 1.16
CA PHE A 18 63.17 -0.90 -0.11
C PHE A 18 63.99 -2.21 -0.20
N GLN A 19 63.58 -3.22 -1.01
CA GLN A 19 64.26 -3.59 -2.30
C GLN A 19 63.68 -4.81 -3.09
N THR A 20 63.41 -4.56 -4.39
CA THR A 20 63.65 -5.39 -5.63
C THR A 20 63.30 -6.89 -5.78
N GLN A 21 62.31 -7.16 -6.67
CA GLN A 21 62.38 -7.87 -7.99
C GLN A 21 62.91 -9.35 -8.11
N PRO A 22 62.63 -10.12 -9.20
CA PRO A 22 62.36 -9.69 -10.59
C PRO A 22 61.17 -10.30 -11.37
N GLN A 23 60.81 -9.62 -12.47
CA GLN A 23 60.07 -10.16 -13.63
C GLN A 23 61.05 -10.71 -14.69
N GLN A 24 60.59 -11.60 -15.58
CA GLN A 24 61.00 -11.59 -17.00
C GLN A 24 59.86 -12.03 -17.93
N HIS A 25 59.61 -11.20 -18.96
CA HIS A 25 59.30 -11.50 -20.39
C HIS A 25 58.31 -12.63 -20.79
N SER A 26 57.54 -12.61 -21.88
CA SER A 26 57.16 -11.66 -22.98
C SER A 26 56.24 -12.48 -23.93
N HIS A 27 55.28 -12.02 -24.75
CA HIS A 27 55.35 -11.04 -25.85
C HIS A 27 53.91 -10.77 -26.41
N GLN A 28 53.78 -9.78 -27.31
CA GLN A 28 52.54 -9.34 -27.96
C GLN A 28 52.04 -10.25 -29.10
N ARG A 29 50.74 -10.14 -29.46
CA ARG A 29 50.34 -9.70 -30.82
C ARG A 29 48.85 -9.32 -30.95
N HIS A 30 48.58 -8.31 -31.76
CA HIS A 30 47.23 -7.91 -32.22
C HIS A 30 46.72 -8.82 -33.34
N ALA A 31 45.40 -9.02 -33.40
CA ALA A 31 44.66 -9.14 -34.67
C ALA A 31 43.16 -8.82 -34.46
N ILE A 32 42.59 -7.99 -35.34
CA ILE A 32 41.15 -7.80 -35.52
C ILE A 32 40.74 -8.65 -36.74
N PRO A 33 39.53 -9.26 -36.73
CA PRO A 33 38.67 -9.06 -37.90
C PRO A 33 37.18 -8.84 -37.55
N ASN A 34 36.55 -7.89 -38.24
CA ASN A 34 35.10 -7.82 -38.40
C ASN A 34 34.61 -9.01 -39.26
N GLY A 35 33.42 -9.54 -39.00
CA GLY A 35 32.83 -10.56 -39.87
C GLY A 35 31.54 -11.21 -39.36
N THR A 36 30.41 -10.63 -39.77
CA THR A 36 29.06 -11.20 -39.78
C THR A 36 28.95 -12.74 -39.85
N ASN A 37 28.24 -13.37 -38.89
CA ASN A 37 27.16 -14.34 -39.16
C ASN A 37 26.51 -14.91 -37.88
N SER A 38 25.17 -14.86 -37.83
CA SER A 38 24.33 -15.88 -37.17
C SER A 38 23.98 -16.95 -38.22
N PRO A 39 23.53 -18.19 -37.88
CA PRO A 39 22.95 -18.61 -36.59
C PRO A 39 23.49 -19.92 -35.99
N GLY A 40 23.31 -20.10 -34.68
CA GLY A 40 23.72 -21.30 -33.94
C GLY A 40 22.80 -21.64 -32.77
N ARG A 41 21.47 -21.64 -32.99
CA ARG A 41 20.47 -21.83 -31.94
C ARG A 41 20.37 -23.31 -31.53
N LEU A 42 21.14 -23.71 -30.52
CA LEU A 42 20.96 -25.00 -29.83
C LEU A 42 19.52 -25.11 -29.31
N LYS A 43 18.73 -26.01 -29.90
CA LYS A 43 17.38 -26.32 -29.44
C LYS A 43 17.49 -27.22 -28.21
N PHE A 44 17.01 -26.75 -27.07
CA PHE A 44 16.69 -27.65 -25.95
C PHE A 44 15.52 -28.56 -26.38
N ASN A 45 15.70 -29.86 -26.23
CA ASN A 45 14.68 -30.85 -26.56
C ASN A 45 13.74 -31.02 -25.36
N HIS A 46 12.46 -30.73 -25.54
CA HIS A 46 11.43 -30.97 -24.51
C HIS A 46 10.99 -32.45 -24.54
N ASP A 47 11.89 -33.36 -24.17
CA ASP A 47 11.56 -34.78 -23.97
C ASP A 47 12.41 -35.37 -22.84
N THR A 48 11.86 -35.32 -21.62
CA THR A 48 12.24 -36.20 -20.50
C THR A 48 11.04 -37.09 -20.18
N PRO A 49 11.14 -38.43 -20.24
CA PRO A 49 9.97 -39.30 -20.24
C PRO A 49 9.29 -39.39 -18.87
N SER A 50 7.96 -39.20 -18.85
CA SER A 50 7.11 -39.47 -17.69
C SER A 50 7.08 -40.98 -17.35
N PRO A 51 6.98 -41.36 -16.05
CA PRO A 51 6.99 -42.75 -15.60
C PRO A 51 5.62 -43.43 -15.74
N SER A 52 5.04 -43.39 -16.95
CA SER A 52 3.67 -43.85 -17.23
C SER A 52 3.52 -44.57 -18.58
N ARG A 53 4.57 -45.28 -19.02
CA ARG A 53 4.49 -46.24 -20.13
C ARG A 53 4.81 -47.67 -19.66
N SER A 54 3.80 -48.53 -19.67
CA SER A 54 3.98 -49.98 -19.63
C SER A 54 4.61 -50.49 -20.94
N PRO A 55 5.46 -51.53 -20.92
CA PRO A 55 6.05 -52.07 -22.13
C PRO A 55 5.03 -52.89 -22.95
N PRO A 56 5.12 -52.90 -24.30
CA PRO A 56 4.29 -53.76 -25.13
C PRO A 56 4.76 -55.21 -25.07
N GLY A 57 3.82 -56.16 -24.97
CA GLY A 57 4.11 -57.59 -24.89
C GLY A 57 4.40 -58.25 -26.24
N ASN A 58 5.08 -59.40 -26.20
CA ASN A 58 5.20 -60.34 -27.31
C ASN A 58 4.96 -61.78 -26.80
N GLN A 59 4.74 -62.72 -27.72
CA GLN A 59 3.77 -63.83 -27.54
C GLN A 59 4.36 -65.17 -27.01
N SER A 60 3.55 -65.92 -26.24
CA SER A 60 3.38 -67.42 -26.13
C SER A 60 4.60 -68.37 -26.08
N ALA A 61 4.61 -69.56 -25.44
CA ALA A 61 3.86 -70.35 -24.43
C ALA A 61 4.61 -71.75 -24.33
N PRO A 62 4.19 -72.85 -23.65
CA PRO A 62 3.13 -73.11 -22.63
C PRO A 62 3.57 -74.02 -21.41
N LEU A 63 2.59 -74.47 -20.60
CA LEU A 63 2.55 -75.68 -19.69
C LEU A 63 3.13 -75.67 -18.24
N ASN A 64 2.23 -75.47 -17.25
CA ASN A 64 1.79 -76.39 -16.14
C ASN A 64 2.75 -77.41 -15.44
N PRO A 65 2.40 -77.94 -14.23
CA PRO A 65 1.81 -77.32 -13.00
C PRO A 65 2.39 -77.89 -11.66
N LEU A 66 2.07 -77.33 -10.46
CA LEU A 66 1.79 -78.08 -9.19
C LEU A 66 1.50 -77.17 -7.95
N THR A 67 0.38 -77.44 -7.22
CA THR A 67 0.15 -77.54 -5.74
C THR A 67 0.89 -76.63 -4.71
N MET A 68 0.33 -76.18 -3.55
CA MET A 68 -0.93 -76.45 -2.81
C MET A 68 -1.15 -75.47 -1.60
N TYR A 69 -2.42 -75.22 -1.19
CA TYR A 69 -2.96 -74.78 0.16
C TYR A 69 -2.37 -73.57 0.94
N SER A 70 -3.06 -72.85 1.86
CA SER A 70 -4.42 -72.86 2.47
C SER A 70 -4.78 -71.40 2.83
N GLN A 71 -5.90 -70.78 2.41
CA GLN A 71 -7.29 -70.86 2.91
C GLN A 71 -7.54 -70.35 4.36
N GLY A 72 -8.43 -69.36 4.48
CA GLY A 72 -8.97 -68.79 5.73
C GLY A 72 -9.98 -67.66 5.40
N HIS A 73 -11.28 -67.96 5.42
CA HIS A 73 -12.35 -67.13 4.84
C HIS A 73 -13.51 -66.98 5.83
N GLN A 74 -14.16 -65.82 5.89
CA GLN A 74 -15.58 -65.64 6.27
C GLN A 74 -16.04 -64.17 6.05
N GLN A 75 -17.34 -63.88 6.00
CA GLN A 75 -18.25 -64.06 4.84
C GLN A 75 -19.32 -62.94 4.87
N HIS A 76 -20.06 -62.75 3.78
CA HIS A 76 -21.00 -61.62 3.58
C HIS A 76 -22.34 -61.72 4.34
N VAL A 77 -22.96 -60.56 4.56
CA VAL A 77 -24.42 -60.38 4.44
C VAL A 77 -24.69 -59.09 3.63
N MET A 78 -25.58 -59.15 2.64
CA MET A 78 -26.19 -57.97 2.01
C MET A 78 -27.66 -57.85 2.43
N MET A 79 -28.18 -56.63 2.56
CA MET A 79 -29.58 -56.34 2.24
C MET A 79 -29.73 -54.92 1.67
N ASN A 80 -30.89 -54.67 1.05
CA ASN A 80 -31.09 -53.64 0.03
C ASN A 80 -32.28 -52.72 0.36
N GLY A 81 -32.22 -51.46 -0.09
CA GLY A 81 -33.41 -50.66 -0.41
C GLY A 81 -33.69 -49.44 0.48
N GLY A 82 -33.92 -48.28 -0.16
CA GLY A 82 -34.49 -47.08 0.48
C GLY A 82 -33.98 -45.76 -0.10
N GLN A 83 -34.80 -45.06 -0.91
CA GLN A 83 -34.47 -43.76 -1.52
C GLN A 83 -34.61 -42.59 -0.52
N GLY A 84 -33.86 -41.49 -0.75
CA GLY A 84 -34.05 -40.25 -0.01
C GLY A 84 -33.03 -39.15 -0.30
N HIS A 85 -33.10 -38.50 -1.46
CA HIS A 85 -32.36 -37.24 -1.70
C HIS A 85 -32.99 -36.08 -0.91
N GLN A 86 -32.18 -35.29 -0.20
CA GLN A 86 -32.43 -33.85 -0.08
C GLN A 86 -31.14 -33.05 0.19
N ARG A 87 -31.05 -31.87 -0.43
CA ARG A 87 -29.92 -30.93 -0.30
C ARG A 87 -30.20 -29.93 0.82
N PHE A 88 -29.18 -29.58 1.61
CA PHE A 88 -29.26 -28.42 2.49
C PHE A 88 -29.16 -27.11 1.69
N GLY A 89 -30.15 -26.24 1.83
CA GLY A 89 -30.13 -24.85 1.38
C GLY A 89 -30.48 -23.93 2.55
N MET A 90 -29.68 -22.89 2.77
CA MET A 90 -29.88 -21.97 3.90
C MET A 90 -31.06 -21.01 3.64
N GLN A 91 -31.80 -20.70 4.70
CA GLN A 91 -32.94 -19.77 4.66
C GLN A 91 -32.50 -18.32 4.89
N ILE A 92 -33.11 -17.40 4.14
CA ILE A 92 -33.06 -15.94 4.38
C ILE A 92 -34.52 -15.50 4.67
N PRO A 93 -34.81 -14.75 5.75
CA PRO A 93 -36.15 -14.26 6.01
C PRO A 93 -36.56 -13.16 5.02
N LYS A 94 -37.73 -13.29 4.42
CA LYS A 94 -38.43 -12.18 3.73
C LYS A 94 -39.53 -11.66 4.64
N PHE A 95 -39.57 -10.35 4.87
CA PHE A 95 -40.76 -9.67 5.40
C PHE A 95 -41.58 -9.07 4.26
N GLN A 96 -42.90 -8.96 4.50
CA GLN A 96 -43.91 -8.85 3.46
C GLN A 96 -44.48 -7.42 3.37
N SER A 97 -44.79 -6.98 2.14
CA SER A 97 -45.33 -5.65 1.83
C SER A 97 -46.86 -5.57 2.01
N GLN A 98 -47.36 -4.45 2.54
CA GLN A 98 -48.73 -3.97 2.33
C GLN A 98 -48.76 -2.45 2.23
N SER A 99 -49.69 -1.91 1.43
CA SER A 99 -49.80 -0.48 1.10
C SER A 99 -51.24 -0.07 0.84
N HIS A 100 -51.74 0.95 1.57
CA HIS A 100 -52.36 2.20 1.04
C HIS A 100 -53.33 2.90 2.02
N HIS A 101 -52.96 4.13 2.43
CA HIS A 101 -53.75 5.39 2.49
C HIS A 101 -55.17 5.46 3.16
N PRO A 102 -55.79 6.66 3.31
CA PRO A 102 -55.38 7.69 4.29
C PRO A 102 -56.59 8.31 5.07
N HIS A 103 -56.38 9.09 6.15
CA HIS A 103 -57.31 10.16 6.55
C HIS A 103 -56.68 11.22 7.50
N HIS A 104 -57.46 12.25 7.85
CA HIS A 104 -57.05 13.63 8.13
C HIS A 104 -57.21 14.10 9.60
N THR A 105 -56.47 15.18 9.94
CA THR A 105 -56.77 16.30 10.89
C THR A 105 -56.79 16.18 12.42
N GLN A 106 -56.12 17.22 13.01
CA GLN A 106 -56.45 18.03 14.20
C GLN A 106 -55.97 17.67 15.63
N GLN A 107 -55.15 18.59 16.20
CA GLN A 107 -55.29 19.34 17.48
C GLN A 107 -55.73 18.59 18.77
N HIS A 108 -55.23 18.87 20.00
CA HIS A 108 -54.54 20.05 20.57
C HIS A 108 -53.85 19.71 21.93
N HIS A 109 -52.91 20.57 22.36
CA HIS A 109 -52.49 20.92 23.75
C HIS A 109 -51.40 20.18 24.58
N HIS A 110 -50.64 21.04 25.26
CA HIS A 110 -49.52 20.92 26.22
C HIS A 110 -50.00 20.76 27.70
N PRO A 111 -49.14 20.88 28.75
CA PRO A 111 -47.87 20.19 29.06
C PRO A 111 -47.83 19.69 30.55
N HIS A 112 -46.70 19.12 31.03
CA HIS A 112 -45.92 19.65 32.17
C HIS A 112 -44.72 18.77 32.60
N HIS A 113 -43.69 19.43 33.16
CA HIS A 113 -42.49 18.82 33.77
C HIS A 113 -42.75 18.20 35.16
N ALA A 114 -41.99 17.14 35.50
CA ALA A 114 -41.24 17.05 36.77
C ALA A 114 -40.18 15.92 36.75
N GLN A 115 -38.95 16.24 37.17
CA GLN A 115 -37.88 15.33 37.64
C GLN A 115 -37.91 15.31 39.19
N PRO A 116 -36.98 14.64 39.91
CA PRO A 116 -36.52 13.24 39.83
C PRO A 116 -36.44 12.57 41.23
N GLN A 117 -36.21 11.24 41.35
CA GLN A 117 -35.42 10.69 42.47
C GLN A 117 -35.01 9.21 42.32
N HIS A 118 -33.82 8.88 42.84
CA HIS A 118 -33.31 7.51 43.03
C HIS A 118 -33.91 6.84 44.29
N ASN A 119 -34.08 5.51 44.27
CA ASN A 119 -33.50 4.66 45.33
C ASN A 119 -33.41 3.17 44.96
N ILE A 120 -32.50 2.45 45.62
CA ILE A 120 -32.24 0.99 45.55
C ILE A 120 -32.71 0.36 46.88
N PRO A 121 -33.33 -0.85 46.88
CA PRO A 121 -32.76 -2.04 47.56
C PRO A 121 -33.04 -3.36 46.78
N GLN A 122 -32.08 -4.29 46.59
CA GLN A 122 -31.59 -5.36 47.51
C GLN A 122 -32.55 -6.54 47.83
N HIS A 123 -32.08 -7.77 47.48
CA HIS A 123 -32.30 -9.14 48.03
C HIS A 123 -33.72 -9.60 48.49
N THR A 124 -34.18 -10.84 48.23
CA THR A 124 -33.77 -12.08 48.96
C THR A 124 -34.55 -13.34 48.44
N PHE A 125 -34.03 -14.54 48.75
CA PHE A 125 -34.51 -15.91 48.45
C PHE A 125 -36.00 -16.27 48.70
N SER A 126 -36.53 -17.17 47.86
CA SER A 126 -37.23 -18.45 48.22
C SER A 126 -37.73 -19.16 46.95
N GLY A 127 -37.95 -20.49 46.87
CA GLY A 127 -37.67 -21.54 47.87
C GLY A 127 -38.72 -22.66 47.91
N GLY A 128 -38.71 -23.60 46.95
CA GLY A 128 -39.23 -24.97 47.13
C GLY A 128 -40.57 -25.37 46.50
N ALA A 129 -40.58 -26.52 45.81
CA ALA A 129 -41.53 -27.63 45.99
C ALA A 129 -41.06 -28.88 45.20
N LEU A 130 -41.36 -30.08 45.70
CA LEU A 130 -40.83 -31.37 45.22
C LEU A 130 -41.88 -32.21 44.48
N ALA A 131 -41.44 -33.12 43.60
CA ALA A 131 -42.09 -34.41 43.35
C ALA A 131 -41.04 -35.46 42.91
N THR A 132 -41.22 -36.71 43.33
CA THR A 132 -40.19 -37.77 43.34
C THR A 132 -40.56 -38.97 42.47
N ALA A 133 -39.56 -39.61 41.83
CA ALA A 133 -39.60 -41.03 41.45
C ALA A 133 -38.20 -41.61 41.14
N THR A 134 -37.82 -42.67 41.87
CA THR A 134 -36.66 -43.58 41.71
C THR A 134 -37.09 -44.95 42.29
N PRO A 135 -36.38 -46.09 42.16
CA PRO A 135 -34.99 -46.31 41.68
C PRO A 135 -34.80 -47.55 40.77
N HIS A 136 -33.55 -47.90 40.44
CA HIS A 136 -33.03 -49.28 40.54
C HIS A 136 -31.51 -49.27 40.77
N PHE A 137 -30.99 -50.31 41.42
CA PHE A 137 -29.65 -50.38 42.06
C PHE A 137 -28.74 -51.46 41.45
N THR A 138 -27.41 -51.28 41.59
CA THR A 138 -26.34 -52.27 41.90
C THR A 138 -24.96 -51.62 41.59
N THR A 139 -23.83 -51.90 42.24
CA THR A 139 -23.49 -52.31 43.62
C THR A 139 -22.05 -51.85 43.91
N SER A 140 -21.69 -51.64 45.17
CA SER A 140 -20.44 -51.01 45.62
C SER A 140 -19.21 -51.93 45.67
N HIS A 141 -18.02 -51.36 45.46
CA HIS A 141 -16.81 -51.74 46.20
C HIS A 141 -15.99 -50.50 46.60
N LEU A 142 -15.72 -50.36 47.90
CA LEU A 142 -14.83 -49.37 48.50
C LEU A 142 -13.88 -50.09 49.44
N GLN A 143 -12.62 -49.64 49.52
CA GLN A 143 -11.75 -49.95 50.66
C GLN A 143 -10.82 -48.76 50.98
N ASN A 144 -10.57 -48.56 52.27
CA ASN A 144 -10.02 -47.34 52.87
C ASN A 144 -8.48 -47.22 52.83
N GLY A 145 -7.99 -45.97 52.95
CA GLY A 145 -6.82 -45.65 53.79
C GLY A 145 -5.70 -44.85 53.11
N GLY A 146 -5.52 -43.58 53.52
CA GLY A 146 -4.33 -42.77 53.18
C GLY A 146 -3.09 -43.11 54.04
N PRO A 147 -1.99 -42.33 53.99
CA PRO A 147 -2.04 -40.87 54.13
C PRO A 147 -1.13 -40.01 53.21
N ASN A 148 -1.51 -38.74 53.07
CA ASN A 148 -0.69 -37.54 52.81
C ASN A 148 0.67 -37.69 52.07
N THR A 149 0.66 -37.40 50.77
CA THR A 149 1.66 -36.48 50.19
C THR A 149 0.92 -35.26 49.64
N VAL A 150 1.43 -34.07 49.93
CA VAL A 150 0.95 -32.81 49.36
C VAL A 150 1.87 -32.52 48.18
N ASP A 151 1.51 -33.02 47.00
CA ASP A 151 2.13 -32.63 45.74
C ASP A 151 1.19 -31.65 45.02
N ASP A 152 1.72 -30.48 44.67
CA ASP A 152 1.06 -29.45 43.87
C ASP A 152 0.85 -29.95 42.43
N ASP A 153 -0.24 -30.69 42.18
CA ASP A 153 -0.71 -30.99 40.82
C ASP A 153 -1.70 -29.91 40.34
N MET A 154 -1.19 -28.67 40.26
CA MET A 154 -1.76 -27.65 39.35
C MET A 154 -1.41 -28.05 37.93
N GLY A 155 -2.07 -29.09 37.41
CA GLY A 155 -1.85 -29.57 36.05
C GLY A 155 -2.08 -28.45 35.03
N ASP A 156 -0.99 -27.99 34.40
CA ASP A 156 -1.02 -26.99 33.34
C ASP A 156 -1.99 -27.44 32.25
N GLN A 157 -3.12 -26.73 32.12
CA GLN A 157 -4.08 -26.99 31.06
C GLN A 157 -3.44 -26.63 29.72
N ILE A 158 -2.94 -27.66 29.03
CA ILE A 158 -2.41 -27.59 27.67
C ILE A 158 -3.42 -26.84 26.79
N SER A 159 -3.02 -25.65 26.32
CA SER A 159 -3.91 -24.80 25.55
C SER A 159 -4.32 -25.47 24.23
N GLU A 160 -5.52 -25.15 23.74
CA GLU A 160 -6.08 -25.73 22.50
C GLU A 160 -5.14 -25.52 21.30
N HIS A 161 -4.53 -24.35 21.19
CA HIS A 161 -3.58 -24.03 20.12
C HIS A 161 -2.27 -24.84 20.25
N TRP A 162 -1.82 -25.15 21.46
CA TRP A 162 -0.65 -25.99 21.69
C TRP A 162 -0.96 -27.45 21.36
N THR A 163 -2.12 -27.95 21.77
CA THR A 163 -2.64 -29.28 21.36
C THR A 163 -2.69 -29.41 19.83
N ARG A 164 -3.22 -28.39 19.13
CA ARG A 164 -3.26 -28.38 17.66
C ARG A 164 -1.86 -28.33 17.05
N GLN A 165 -0.91 -27.64 17.68
CA GLN A 165 0.48 -27.61 17.24
C GLN A 165 1.16 -28.99 17.38
N LEU A 166 0.95 -29.69 18.50
CA LEU A 166 1.44 -31.06 18.71
C LEU A 166 0.83 -32.05 17.70
N GLN A 167 -0.46 -31.91 17.36
CA GLN A 167 -1.07 -32.70 16.30
C GLN A 167 -0.39 -32.44 14.94
N LEU A 168 -0.16 -31.18 14.59
CA LEU A 168 0.52 -30.80 13.34
C LEU A 168 1.98 -31.28 13.30
N HIS A 169 2.66 -31.37 14.45
CA HIS A 169 4.00 -31.97 14.55
C HIS A 169 3.98 -33.46 14.21
N VAL A 170 3.02 -34.22 14.74
CA VAL A 170 2.83 -35.65 14.42
C VAL A 170 2.45 -35.85 12.96
N GLU A 171 1.53 -35.03 12.41
CA GLU A 171 1.18 -35.03 10.98
C GLU A 171 2.41 -34.73 10.10
N SER A 172 3.24 -33.74 10.48
CA SER A 172 4.47 -33.39 9.77
C SER A 172 5.46 -34.56 9.74
N ARG A 173 5.66 -35.29 10.85
CA ARG A 173 6.54 -36.49 10.89
C ARG A 173 6.05 -37.65 10.00
N GLN A 174 4.78 -37.66 9.58
CA GLN A 174 4.26 -38.64 8.61
C GLN A 174 4.52 -38.21 7.15
N ALA A 175 4.78 -36.92 6.91
CA ALA A 175 4.97 -36.33 5.58
C ALA A 175 6.39 -36.53 4.97
N THR A 176 7.13 -37.55 5.42
CA THR A 176 8.55 -37.79 5.07
C THR A 176 8.80 -38.26 3.63
N SER A 177 7.81 -38.87 2.98
CA SER A 177 7.96 -39.46 1.65
C SER A 177 8.08 -38.39 0.54
N PRO A 178 8.91 -38.56 -0.51
CA PRO A 178 9.19 -37.52 -1.51
C PRO A 178 7.93 -36.99 -2.19
N HIS A 179 7.66 -35.68 -2.23
CA HIS A 179 6.43 -35.07 -2.77
C HIS A 179 5.12 -35.57 -2.13
N TYR A 180 5.09 -35.70 -0.80
CA TYR A 180 3.95 -36.21 -0.04
C TYR A 180 2.65 -35.43 -0.30
N TYR A 181 2.69 -34.09 -0.20
CA TYR A 181 1.51 -33.25 -0.33
C TYR A 181 0.98 -33.23 -1.77
N ALA A 182 1.87 -33.21 -2.77
CA ALA A 182 1.48 -33.31 -4.17
C ALA A 182 0.82 -34.66 -4.49
N ARG A 183 1.29 -35.78 -3.90
CA ARG A 183 0.63 -37.09 -4.03
C ARG A 183 -0.78 -37.09 -3.45
N ILE A 184 -0.98 -36.53 -2.26
CA ILE A 184 -2.30 -36.46 -1.61
C ILE A 184 -3.26 -35.62 -2.45
N MET A 185 -2.84 -34.43 -2.88
CA MET A 185 -3.65 -33.55 -3.73
C MET A 185 -4.01 -34.22 -5.07
N ALA A 186 -3.07 -34.95 -5.68
CA ALA A 186 -3.31 -35.72 -6.90
C ALA A 186 -4.21 -36.96 -6.70
N GLN A 187 -4.31 -37.51 -5.48
CA GLN A 187 -5.28 -38.55 -5.15
C GLN A 187 -6.69 -37.96 -4.96
N GLN A 188 -6.80 -36.81 -4.29
CA GLN A 188 -8.07 -36.11 -4.10
C GLN A 188 -8.67 -35.59 -5.42
N SER A 189 -7.84 -35.08 -6.33
CA SER A 189 -8.31 -34.56 -7.62
C SER A 189 -8.74 -35.63 -8.63
N LYS A 190 -8.31 -36.89 -8.47
CA LYS A 190 -8.68 -38.01 -9.38
C LYS A 190 -10.17 -38.36 -9.38
N GLY A 191 -10.95 -37.88 -8.41
CA GLY A 191 -12.41 -38.02 -8.39
C GLY A 191 -13.17 -36.94 -9.17
N ILE A 192 -12.49 -35.90 -9.66
CA ILE A 192 -13.12 -34.76 -10.34
C ILE A 192 -12.96 -34.92 -11.85
N GLN A 193 -14.05 -35.19 -12.57
CA GLN A 193 -14.04 -35.10 -14.03
C GLN A 193 -13.92 -33.63 -14.45
N ILE A 194 -12.71 -33.20 -14.75
CA ILE A 194 -12.48 -31.97 -15.51
C ILE A 194 -12.89 -32.27 -16.95
N MET A 195 -14.12 -31.91 -17.32
CA MET A 195 -14.48 -31.83 -18.74
C MET A 195 -13.51 -30.85 -19.42
N PRO A 196 -12.86 -31.21 -20.53
CA PRO A 196 -12.15 -30.22 -21.32
C PRO A 196 -13.19 -29.20 -21.80
N SER A 197 -12.95 -27.92 -21.53
CA SER A 197 -13.75 -26.84 -22.08
C SER A 197 -13.75 -26.98 -23.60
N GLN A 198 -14.92 -27.10 -24.21
CA GLN A 198 -15.04 -27.16 -25.66
C GLN A 198 -14.35 -25.92 -26.25
N THR A 199 -13.40 -26.16 -27.16
CA THR A 199 -12.86 -25.11 -28.02
C THR A 199 -13.92 -24.75 -29.04
N ASP A 200 -14.45 -23.53 -28.99
CA ASP A 200 -15.35 -23.01 -30.03
C ASP A 200 -14.67 -23.11 -31.41
N PRO A 201 -15.23 -23.87 -32.37
CA PRO A 201 -14.62 -24.08 -33.68
C PRO A 201 -15.05 -22.98 -34.65
N SER A 202 -14.89 -21.71 -34.26
CA SER A 202 -15.38 -20.54 -35.03
C SER A 202 -14.34 -19.44 -35.21
N ASP A 203 -13.07 -19.80 -35.43
CA ASP A 203 -12.07 -18.85 -35.96
C ASP A 203 -11.14 -19.53 -36.97
N GLN A 204 -11.67 -19.76 -38.17
CA GLN A 204 -10.89 -20.02 -39.37
C GLN A 204 -11.28 -18.98 -40.43
N GLY A 205 -10.37 -18.05 -40.70
CA GLY A 205 -10.36 -17.29 -41.97
C GLY A 205 -10.37 -15.78 -41.85
N ASN A 206 -9.19 -15.17 -41.63
CA ASN A 206 -8.60 -14.31 -42.66
C ASN A 206 -7.15 -13.91 -42.35
N ASP A 207 -6.23 -14.27 -43.25
CA ASP A 207 -4.87 -13.72 -43.29
C ASP A 207 -4.92 -12.26 -43.80
N ALA A 208 -4.88 -11.30 -42.88
CA ALA A 208 -4.68 -9.89 -43.20
C ALA A 208 -3.39 -9.37 -42.52
N ARG A 209 -2.34 -9.20 -43.32
CA ARG A 209 -1.05 -8.65 -42.86
C ARG A 209 -1.23 -7.19 -42.42
N ASN A 210 -1.11 -6.91 -41.12
CA ASN A 210 -0.58 -5.62 -40.68
C ASN A 210 0.05 -5.71 -39.29
N GLY A 211 1.20 -5.06 -39.11
CA GLY A 211 2.02 -5.19 -37.91
C GLY A 211 1.49 -4.36 -36.74
N THR A 212 0.95 -5.04 -35.72
CA THR A 212 0.87 -4.49 -34.35
C THR A 212 1.37 -5.54 -33.36
N THR A 213 2.10 -5.09 -32.34
CA THR A 213 2.66 -5.97 -31.30
C THR A 213 1.54 -6.51 -30.42
N THR A 214 1.03 -7.70 -30.76
CA THR A 214 0.10 -8.44 -29.91
C THR A 214 0.75 -8.71 -28.56
N LYS A 215 0.16 -8.17 -27.48
CA LYS A 215 0.52 -8.54 -26.11
C LYS A 215 0.45 -10.07 -26.03
N LYS A 216 1.54 -10.73 -25.62
CA LYS A 216 1.50 -12.18 -25.31
C LYS A 216 0.32 -12.41 -24.38
N ALA A 217 -0.66 -13.21 -24.84
CA ALA A 217 -1.71 -13.69 -23.97
C ALA A 217 -1.05 -14.30 -22.73
N ALA A 218 -1.39 -13.79 -21.55
CA ALA A 218 -0.77 -14.24 -20.31
C ALA A 218 -0.99 -15.76 -20.20
N CYS A 219 0.11 -16.52 -20.15
CA CYS A 219 0.05 -17.95 -19.88
C CYS A 219 -0.76 -18.12 -18.59
N ARG A 220 -1.89 -18.83 -18.63
CA ARG A 220 -2.71 -19.07 -17.44
C ARG A 220 -1.83 -19.78 -16.40
N GLN A 221 -1.44 -19.05 -15.37
CA GLN A 221 -0.60 -19.55 -14.28
C GLN A 221 -1.45 -20.46 -13.40
N GLY A 222 -1.68 -21.69 -13.87
CA GLY A 222 -2.65 -22.62 -13.30
C GLY A 222 -2.21 -23.36 -12.04
N TRP A 223 -0.96 -23.16 -11.59
CA TRP A 223 -0.43 -23.73 -10.34
C TRP A 223 0.08 -22.62 -9.42
N ASN A 224 -0.24 -22.75 -8.14
CA ASN A 224 0.14 -21.84 -7.05
C ASN A 224 0.81 -22.57 -5.86
N ALA A 225 1.01 -23.88 -5.97
CA ALA A 225 1.64 -24.73 -4.97
C ALA A 225 2.83 -25.48 -5.57
N LEU A 226 3.92 -25.61 -4.81
CA LEU A 226 5.10 -26.37 -5.19
C LEU A 226 5.57 -27.24 -4.02
N ASP A 227 5.74 -28.53 -4.27
CA ASP A 227 6.14 -29.51 -3.27
C ASP A 227 7.49 -30.14 -3.64
N PHE A 228 8.48 -29.87 -2.80
CA PHE A 228 9.83 -30.41 -2.87
C PHE A 228 10.19 -31.22 -1.61
N GLY A 229 9.20 -31.61 -0.81
CA GLY A 229 9.41 -32.35 0.44
C GLY A 229 10.02 -33.74 0.22
N GLY A 230 10.77 -34.24 1.20
CA GLY A 230 11.29 -35.62 1.22
C GLY A 230 12.38 -35.95 0.19
N GLN A 231 13.00 -34.96 -0.46
CA GLN A 231 13.98 -35.17 -1.54
C GLN A 231 15.45 -35.21 -1.07
N GLY A 232 15.73 -34.88 0.20
CA GLY A 232 17.09 -34.81 0.74
C GLY A 232 17.92 -33.61 0.23
N LEU A 233 17.26 -32.53 -0.21
CA LEU A 233 17.88 -31.32 -0.73
C LEU A 233 18.78 -30.65 0.33
N ARG A 234 20.01 -30.29 -0.05
CA ARG A 234 20.96 -29.58 0.83
C ARG A 234 21.02 -28.07 0.61
N ALA A 235 20.54 -27.61 -0.55
CA ALA A 235 20.50 -26.22 -0.96
C ALA A 235 19.37 -26.01 -1.98
N MET A 236 18.88 -24.79 -2.09
CA MET A 236 17.84 -24.39 -3.05
C MET A 236 18.44 -23.56 -4.18
N ALA A 237 18.00 -23.79 -5.42
CA ALA A 237 18.39 -22.96 -6.54
C ALA A 237 17.79 -21.54 -6.40
N PRO A 238 18.55 -20.44 -6.58
CA PRO A 238 18.03 -19.07 -6.46
C PRO A 238 16.82 -18.79 -7.36
N SER A 239 16.72 -19.48 -8.50
CA SER A 239 15.60 -19.36 -9.44
C SER A 239 14.23 -19.73 -8.85
N LEU A 240 14.16 -20.48 -7.75
CA LEU A 240 12.90 -20.80 -7.05
C LEU A 240 12.20 -19.52 -6.55
N PHE A 241 12.96 -18.57 -6.03
CA PHE A 241 12.41 -17.36 -5.41
C PHE A 241 11.85 -16.35 -6.44
N ASN A 242 12.08 -16.60 -7.73
CA ASN A 242 11.44 -15.86 -8.82
C ASN A 242 9.96 -16.23 -9.04
N TYR A 243 9.47 -17.36 -8.48
CA TYR A 243 8.07 -17.77 -8.55
C TYR A 243 7.19 -16.98 -7.56
N LYS A 244 7.17 -15.64 -7.69
CA LYS A 244 6.46 -14.69 -6.81
C LYS A 244 4.93 -14.83 -6.77
N PHE A 245 4.37 -15.72 -7.59
CA PHE A 245 2.95 -16.07 -7.57
C PHE A 245 2.61 -17.24 -6.64
N LEU A 246 3.61 -17.95 -6.09
CA LEU A 246 3.37 -19.11 -5.23
C LEU A 246 2.66 -18.72 -3.93
N GLU A 247 1.61 -19.48 -3.61
CA GLU A 247 0.85 -19.41 -2.37
C GLU A 247 1.28 -20.51 -1.38
N LYS A 248 1.80 -21.64 -1.86
CA LYS A 248 2.23 -22.77 -1.02
C LYS A 248 3.59 -23.30 -1.46
N LEU A 249 4.50 -23.46 -0.51
CA LEU A 249 5.83 -24.03 -0.74
C LEU A 249 6.15 -25.06 0.36
N TYR A 250 6.36 -26.31 -0.05
CA TYR A 250 6.75 -27.41 0.83
C TYR A 250 8.20 -27.78 0.58
N LEU A 251 9.02 -27.69 1.63
CA LEU A 251 10.46 -27.96 1.66
C LEU A 251 10.84 -28.89 2.82
N ASN A 252 9.85 -29.53 3.42
CA ASN A 252 9.98 -30.40 4.58
C ASN A 252 10.77 -31.69 4.30
N HIS A 253 11.35 -32.31 5.33
CA HIS A 253 12.12 -33.56 5.26
C HIS A 253 13.24 -33.51 4.21
N ASN A 254 14.04 -32.44 4.28
CA ASN A 254 15.21 -32.22 3.46
C ASN A 254 16.45 -32.11 4.38
N LYS A 255 17.54 -31.49 3.91
CA LYS A 255 18.82 -31.32 4.63
C LYS A 255 19.31 -29.87 4.51
N LEU A 256 18.36 -28.93 4.52
CA LEU A 256 18.64 -27.50 4.40
C LEU A 256 19.19 -26.99 5.73
N LYS A 257 20.38 -26.38 5.71
CA LYS A 257 21.03 -25.78 6.90
C LYS A 257 20.67 -24.32 7.11
N ALA A 258 20.28 -23.63 6.04
CA ALA A 258 19.86 -22.23 6.06
C ALA A 258 18.79 -22.02 4.98
N LEU A 259 17.91 -21.05 5.23
CA LEU A 259 16.96 -20.51 4.27
C LEU A 259 17.53 -19.21 3.71
N PRO A 260 17.67 -19.02 2.40
CA PRO A 260 18.26 -17.79 1.86
C PRO A 260 17.29 -16.60 1.96
N GLN A 261 17.85 -15.41 2.20
CA GLN A 261 17.16 -14.10 2.23
C GLN A 261 16.18 -13.88 1.07
N ALA A 262 16.46 -14.47 -0.09
CA ALA A 262 15.60 -14.43 -1.27
C ALA A 262 14.16 -14.93 -1.02
N ILE A 263 13.89 -15.68 0.07
CA ILE A 263 12.53 -16.07 0.48
C ILE A 263 11.58 -14.86 0.58
N GLY A 264 12.06 -13.70 1.05
CA GLY A 264 11.23 -12.50 1.21
C GLY A 264 10.69 -11.90 -0.10
N GLN A 265 11.13 -12.40 -1.26
CA GLN A 265 10.55 -12.05 -2.55
C GLN A 265 9.20 -12.75 -2.81
N MET A 266 8.90 -13.84 -2.10
CA MET A 266 7.73 -14.70 -2.32
C MET A 266 6.49 -14.22 -1.53
N ARG A 267 6.23 -12.91 -1.51
CA ARG A 267 5.24 -12.21 -0.65
C ARG A 267 3.78 -12.69 -0.75
N LYS A 268 3.45 -13.57 -1.70
CA LYS A 268 2.13 -14.23 -1.83
C LYS A 268 2.00 -15.56 -1.10
N LEU A 269 3.08 -16.07 -0.49
CA LEU A 269 3.03 -17.30 0.29
C LEU A 269 2.03 -17.17 1.44
N THR A 270 1.11 -18.13 1.52
CA THR A 270 0.15 -18.33 2.61
C THR A 270 0.51 -19.54 3.47
N HIS A 271 1.27 -20.49 2.91
CA HIS A 271 1.71 -21.70 3.58
C HIS A 271 3.17 -22.02 3.22
N LEU A 272 4.04 -22.13 4.23
CA LEU A 272 5.45 -22.51 4.08
C LEU A 272 5.78 -23.60 5.10
N ASP A 273 6.22 -24.76 4.60
CA ASP A 273 6.65 -25.88 5.44
C ASP A 273 8.15 -26.16 5.22
N LEU A 274 8.92 -26.04 6.29
CA LEU A 274 10.36 -26.26 6.39
C LEU A 274 10.68 -27.34 7.45
N SER A 275 9.68 -28.08 7.93
CA SER A 275 9.83 -29.09 8.98
C SER A 275 10.85 -30.17 8.63
N GLY A 276 11.55 -30.76 9.61
CA GLY A 276 12.50 -31.85 9.35
C GLY A 276 13.66 -31.44 8.45
N ASN A 277 14.35 -30.37 8.84
CA ASN A 277 15.56 -29.87 8.17
C ASN A 277 16.66 -29.62 9.22
N ASP A 278 17.81 -29.14 8.77
CA ASP A 278 18.97 -28.84 9.63
C ASP A 278 19.06 -27.32 9.96
N LEU A 279 17.96 -26.55 9.86
CA LEU A 279 17.99 -25.09 9.99
C LEU A 279 18.41 -24.66 11.41
N THR A 280 19.41 -23.79 11.53
CA THR A 280 19.84 -23.21 12.82
C THR A 280 19.23 -21.84 13.11
N GLU A 281 18.79 -21.15 12.07
CA GLU A 281 18.27 -19.79 12.09
C GLU A 281 17.24 -19.59 10.96
N ILE A 282 16.45 -18.52 11.07
CA ILE A 282 15.51 -18.05 10.05
C ILE A 282 15.95 -16.63 9.66
N PRO A 283 16.07 -16.31 8.36
CA PRO A 283 16.46 -14.97 7.91
C PRO A 283 15.40 -13.92 8.23
N GLU A 284 15.83 -12.68 8.51
CA GLU A 284 14.97 -11.50 8.76
C GLU A 284 13.90 -11.32 7.66
N GLU A 285 14.25 -11.59 6.41
CA GLU A 285 13.35 -11.47 5.25
C GLU A 285 12.15 -12.43 5.27
N ILE A 286 12.07 -13.37 6.23
CA ILE A 286 10.84 -14.13 6.48
C ILE A 286 9.67 -13.18 6.77
N GLY A 287 9.91 -12.04 7.44
CA GLY A 287 8.91 -11.03 7.77
C GLY A 287 8.24 -10.39 6.56
N MET A 288 8.85 -10.49 5.36
CA MET A 288 8.26 -9.96 4.12
C MET A 288 7.08 -10.79 3.62
N LEU A 289 6.85 -11.99 4.19
CA LEU A 289 5.74 -12.88 3.85
C LEU A 289 4.45 -12.46 4.60
N SER A 290 4.04 -11.20 4.49
CA SER A 290 2.86 -10.63 5.16
C SER A 290 1.55 -11.42 4.99
N ASN A 291 1.44 -12.23 3.92
CA ASN A 291 0.29 -13.10 3.62
C ASN A 291 0.35 -14.48 4.29
N LEU A 292 1.42 -14.81 4.99
CA LEU A 292 1.67 -16.13 5.55
C LEU A 292 0.71 -16.42 6.70
N LYS A 293 -0.07 -17.51 6.56
CA LYS A 293 -1.03 -17.99 7.56
C LYS A 293 -0.50 -19.19 8.34
N THR A 294 0.36 -19.98 7.71
CA THR A 294 0.99 -21.16 8.30
C THR A 294 2.48 -21.19 7.98
N LEU A 295 3.30 -21.26 9.03
CA LEU A 295 4.73 -21.47 8.97
C LEU A 295 5.08 -22.68 9.84
N LEU A 296 5.55 -23.77 9.23
CA LEU A 296 5.96 -24.98 9.96
C LEU A 296 7.47 -25.10 9.92
N LEU A 297 8.10 -25.13 11.09
CA LEU A 297 9.54 -25.21 11.33
C LEU A 297 9.90 -26.41 12.22
N PHE A 298 8.99 -27.38 12.39
CA PHE A 298 9.16 -28.51 13.32
C PHE A 298 10.46 -29.29 13.08
N ASP A 299 11.01 -29.91 14.13
CA ASP A 299 12.19 -30.77 14.04
C ASP A 299 13.35 -30.11 13.24
N ASN A 300 13.82 -28.98 13.72
CA ASN A 300 14.99 -28.23 13.23
C ASN A 300 15.92 -27.88 14.42
N ASN A 301 16.98 -27.09 14.18
CA ASN A 301 17.96 -26.69 15.19
C ASN A 301 17.85 -25.21 15.62
N ILE A 302 16.67 -24.61 15.47
CA ILE A 302 16.44 -23.16 15.65
C ILE A 302 16.44 -22.80 17.15
N ARG A 303 17.24 -21.80 17.53
CA ARG A 303 17.38 -21.34 18.93
C ARG A 303 16.63 -20.05 19.26
N THR A 304 16.40 -19.20 18.26
CA THR A 304 15.71 -17.92 18.38
C THR A 304 14.91 -17.62 17.11
N LEU A 305 13.98 -16.68 17.20
CA LEU A 305 13.22 -16.15 16.06
C LEU A 305 13.63 -14.69 15.82
N PRO A 306 13.71 -14.24 14.55
CA PRO A 306 13.96 -12.83 14.23
C PRO A 306 12.73 -11.95 14.55
N TYR A 307 12.96 -10.70 14.96
CA TYR A 307 11.89 -9.76 15.35
C TYR A 307 10.97 -9.40 14.17
N GLU A 308 11.48 -9.49 12.94
CA GLU A 308 10.79 -9.28 11.67
C GLU A 308 9.65 -10.29 11.46
N MET A 309 9.63 -11.43 12.18
CA MET A 309 8.43 -12.26 12.23
C MET A 309 7.22 -11.51 12.80
N GLY A 310 7.41 -10.44 13.57
CA GLY A 310 6.35 -9.52 14.00
C GLY A 310 5.57 -8.88 12.83
N TYR A 311 6.15 -8.83 11.62
CA TYR A 311 5.47 -8.40 10.40
C TYR A 311 4.48 -9.45 9.85
N LEU A 312 4.47 -10.68 10.37
CA LEU A 312 3.57 -11.75 9.95
C LEU A 312 2.19 -11.66 10.65
N TYR A 313 1.55 -10.49 10.61
CA TYR A 313 0.28 -10.21 11.29
C TYR A 313 -0.91 -11.09 10.87
N ARG A 314 -0.78 -11.85 9.77
CA ARG A 314 -1.75 -12.84 9.28
C ARG A 314 -1.45 -14.29 9.71
N LEU A 315 -0.39 -14.53 10.48
CA LEU A 315 0.04 -15.87 10.88
C LEU A 315 -0.89 -16.44 11.95
N ASP A 316 -1.67 -17.46 11.57
CA ASP A 316 -2.53 -18.21 12.48
C ASP A 316 -1.76 -19.36 13.15
N THR A 317 -0.83 -19.99 12.44
CA THR A 317 -0.11 -21.18 12.91
C THR A 317 1.40 -21.05 12.71
N LEU A 318 2.14 -21.09 13.81
CA LEU A 318 3.59 -21.25 13.85
C LEU A 318 3.92 -22.59 14.52
N GLY A 319 4.54 -23.52 13.79
CA GLY A 319 4.99 -24.81 14.32
C GLY A 319 6.49 -24.78 14.64
N ILE A 320 6.87 -24.89 15.91
CA ILE A 320 8.27 -24.86 16.36
C ILE A 320 8.71 -26.08 17.18
N GLU A 321 7.80 -26.99 17.54
CA GLU A 321 8.15 -28.14 18.38
C GLU A 321 9.24 -29.02 17.76
N GLY A 322 10.09 -29.63 18.60
CA GLY A 322 11.32 -30.29 18.16
C GLY A 322 12.50 -29.35 17.85
N ASN A 323 12.41 -28.06 18.16
CA ASN A 323 13.55 -27.12 18.11
C ASN A 323 14.10 -26.79 19.52
N PRO A 324 15.42 -26.52 19.66
CA PRO A 324 16.04 -26.03 20.89
C PRO A 324 15.80 -24.52 21.10
N LEU A 325 14.54 -24.08 21.00
CA LEU A 325 14.16 -22.67 21.09
C LEU A 325 14.27 -22.15 22.54
N ASN A 326 14.65 -20.88 22.69
CA ASN A 326 14.62 -20.19 23.98
C ASN A 326 13.26 -20.34 24.71
N GLU A 327 13.32 -20.76 25.98
CA GLU A 327 12.15 -21.00 26.85
C GLU A 327 11.18 -19.83 26.93
N VAL A 328 11.65 -18.57 26.83
CA VAL A 328 10.75 -17.40 26.84
C VAL A 328 9.82 -17.42 25.62
N LEU A 329 10.37 -17.63 24.42
CA LEU A 329 9.60 -17.68 23.17
C LEU A 329 8.71 -18.92 23.11
N LYS A 330 9.22 -20.06 23.62
CA LYS A 330 8.46 -21.32 23.69
C LYS A 330 7.28 -21.22 24.67
N SER A 331 7.51 -20.74 25.89
CA SER A 331 6.47 -20.54 26.91
C SER A 331 5.40 -19.56 26.44
N GLN A 332 5.79 -18.43 25.83
CA GLN A 332 4.86 -17.47 25.24
C GLN A 332 3.97 -18.10 24.17
N LEU A 333 4.51 -18.99 23.32
CA LEU A 333 3.74 -19.71 22.32
C LEU A 333 2.85 -20.81 22.90
N MET A 334 3.30 -21.52 23.93
CA MET A 334 2.55 -22.61 24.59
C MET A 334 1.33 -22.09 25.37
N LYS A 335 1.45 -20.88 25.95
CA LYS A 335 0.46 -20.28 26.82
C LYS A 335 -0.50 -19.36 26.06
N ASP A 336 0.03 -18.42 25.28
CA ASP A 336 -0.74 -17.33 24.66
C ASP A 336 -0.89 -17.47 23.13
N GLY A 337 -0.19 -18.44 22.52
CA GLY A 337 -0.36 -18.82 21.12
C GLY A 337 0.29 -17.92 20.07
N THR A 338 0.19 -18.33 18.80
CA THR A 338 0.89 -17.71 17.66
C THR A 338 0.76 -16.19 17.63
N LYS A 339 -0.47 -15.68 17.76
CA LYS A 339 -0.76 -14.25 17.59
C LYS A 339 -0.18 -13.40 18.72
N ALA A 340 -0.10 -13.94 19.94
CA ALA A 340 0.55 -13.26 21.06
C ALA A 340 2.07 -13.18 20.86
N LEU A 341 2.71 -14.27 20.41
CA LEU A 341 4.15 -14.27 20.11
C LEU A 341 4.49 -13.32 18.94
N ILE A 342 3.72 -13.34 17.85
CA ILE A 342 3.93 -12.40 16.73
C ILE A 342 3.72 -10.95 17.19
N LYS A 343 2.72 -10.66 18.03
CA LYS A 343 2.54 -9.34 18.63
C LYS A 343 3.75 -8.95 19.49
N TYR A 344 4.23 -9.84 20.36
CA TYR A 344 5.42 -9.60 21.19
C TYR A 344 6.64 -9.24 20.34
N LEU A 345 6.96 -10.05 19.33
CA LEU A 345 8.08 -9.78 18.41
C LEU A 345 7.92 -8.45 17.67
N LYS A 346 6.69 -8.05 17.34
CA LYS A 346 6.41 -6.77 16.69
C LYS A 346 6.61 -5.56 17.61
N GLU A 347 6.07 -5.60 18.83
CA GLU A 347 6.12 -4.45 19.75
C GLU A 347 7.52 -4.27 20.38
N GLU A 348 8.26 -5.37 20.61
CA GLU A 348 9.63 -5.34 21.16
C GLU A 348 10.73 -5.24 20.09
N ALA A 349 10.37 -5.05 18.81
CA ALA A 349 11.33 -4.95 17.72
C ALA A 349 12.27 -3.73 17.90
N PRO A 350 13.59 -3.90 17.80
CA PRO A 350 14.53 -2.78 17.84
C PRO A 350 14.34 -1.86 16.63
N VAL A 351 14.55 -0.56 16.82
CA VAL A 351 14.50 0.41 15.71
C VAL A 351 15.71 0.18 14.81
N HIS A 352 15.47 -0.35 13.60
CA HIS A 352 16.51 -0.51 12.58
C HIS A 352 17.09 0.84 12.15
N ILE A 353 18.30 0.83 11.60
CA ILE A 353 18.96 2.02 11.04
C ILE A 353 18.05 2.67 9.98
N PRO A 354 17.89 4.01 9.95
CA PRO A 354 17.12 4.70 8.91
C PRO A 354 17.66 4.41 7.50
N PRO A 355 16.82 4.48 6.46
CA PRO A 355 17.29 4.48 5.08
C PRO A 355 18.19 5.71 4.82
N PRO A 356 19.01 5.70 3.75
CA PRO A 356 19.59 6.92 3.20
C PRO A 356 18.49 7.92 2.83
N ASP A 357 18.82 9.21 2.92
CA ASP A 357 17.96 10.28 2.40
C ASP A 357 17.72 10.10 0.90
N ARG A 358 16.56 10.56 0.41
CA ARG A 358 16.18 10.44 -1.00
C ARG A 358 16.96 11.45 -1.85
N ASP A 359 17.65 10.96 -2.88
CA ASP A 359 18.44 11.79 -3.79
C ASP A 359 17.57 12.79 -4.58
N TRP A 360 18.13 13.97 -4.85
CA TRP A 360 17.55 14.91 -5.81
C TRP A 360 17.92 14.54 -7.25
N VAL A 361 16.91 14.37 -8.09
CA VAL A 361 17.05 14.21 -9.53
C VAL A 361 16.97 15.59 -10.18
N ILE A 362 18.11 16.09 -10.65
CA ILE A 362 18.20 17.36 -11.39
C ILE A 362 17.87 17.09 -12.87
N LEU A 363 16.96 17.90 -13.43
CA LEU A 363 16.49 17.79 -14.82
C LEU A 363 16.94 18.95 -15.70
N ASP A 364 17.29 20.09 -15.10
CA ASP A 364 17.71 21.30 -15.79
C ASP A 364 18.98 21.87 -15.14
N GLU A 365 20.15 21.40 -15.59
CA GLU A 365 21.45 21.97 -15.20
C GLU A 365 21.67 23.36 -15.82
N THR A 366 21.03 23.64 -16.97
CA THR A 366 21.21 24.88 -17.74
C THR A 366 20.67 26.12 -17.03
N ALA A 367 19.67 26.00 -16.16
CA ALA A 367 19.16 27.10 -15.33
C ALA A 367 20.24 27.78 -14.47
N SER A 368 21.34 27.09 -14.14
CA SER A 368 22.48 27.64 -13.41
C SER A 368 23.44 28.49 -14.27
N SER A 369 23.31 28.44 -15.60
CA SER A 369 24.25 29.04 -16.56
C SER A 369 23.77 30.35 -17.21
N THR A 370 22.47 30.64 -17.12
CA THR A 370 21.86 31.86 -17.68
C THR A 370 21.63 32.90 -16.59
N ASN A 371 22.33 34.04 -16.66
CA ASN A 371 22.24 35.18 -15.72
C ASN A 371 20.87 35.92 -15.70
N SER A 372 19.79 35.31 -16.20
CA SER A 372 18.42 35.82 -16.07
C SER A 372 17.80 35.32 -14.77
N PRO A 373 17.29 36.18 -13.88
CA PRO A 373 16.62 35.77 -12.65
C PRO A 373 15.25 35.15 -12.97
N SER A 374 15.23 33.85 -13.25
CA SER A 374 14.01 33.07 -13.43
C SER A 374 13.41 32.70 -12.07
N GLU A 375 12.14 33.04 -11.85
CA GLU A 375 11.46 32.72 -10.59
C GLU A 375 11.38 31.20 -10.39
N LYS A 376 11.83 30.74 -9.22
CA LYS A 376 11.72 29.35 -8.77
C LYS A 376 10.62 29.18 -7.72
N ILE A 377 9.92 28.05 -7.80
CA ILE A 377 8.86 27.65 -6.88
C ILE A 377 8.99 26.17 -6.54
N THR A 378 8.95 25.83 -5.26
CA THR A 378 9.08 24.46 -4.75
C THR A 378 7.78 23.97 -4.11
N VAL A 379 7.30 22.79 -4.50
CA VAL A 379 5.97 22.29 -4.11
C VAL A 379 6.06 20.86 -3.59
N LEU A 380 5.60 20.67 -2.36
CA LEU A 380 5.51 19.37 -1.70
C LEU A 380 4.05 18.91 -1.64
N SER A 381 3.76 17.66 -1.99
CA SER A 381 2.44 17.02 -1.84
C SER A 381 2.57 15.75 -1.01
N TYR A 382 1.71 15.56 0.00
CA TYR A 382 1.83 14.42 0.92
C TYR A 382 0.50 14.05 1.61
N ASN A 383 0.00 12.83 1.37
CA ASN A 383 -1.05 12.24 2.20
C ASN A 383 -0.40 11.81 3.54
N THR A 384 -0.87 12.39 4.65
CA THR A 384 -0.27 12.20 5.99
C THR A 384 -0.80 10.99 6.77
N LEU A 385 -1.77 10.25 6.21
CA LEU A 385 -2.53 9.17 6.86
C LEU A 385 -3.17 9.63 8.18
N CYS A 386 -4.46 9.95 8.16
CA CYS A 386 -5.14 10.46 9.34
C CYS A 386 -5.18 9.41 10.47
N ASP A 387 -5.19 9.87 11.72
CA ASP A 387 -5.14 8.97 12.88
C ASP A 387 -6.28 7.94 12.91
N SER A 388 -7.49 8.34 12.50
CA SER A 388 -8.64 7.44 12.40
C SER A 388 -8.48 6.30 11.37
N SER A 389 -7.60 6.46 10.37
CA SER A 389 -7.25 5.44 9.38
C SER A 389 -6.07 4.55 9.81
N ALA A 390 -5.17 5.06 10.66
CA ALA A 390 -3.90 4.46 11.10
C ALA A 390 -4.08 3.28 12.08
N THR A 391 -5.01 2.37 11.81
CA THR A 391 -5.42 1.30 12.74
C THR A 391 -4.62 0.01 12.55
N ALA A 392 -4.48 -0.76 13.62
CA ALA A 392 -3.85 -2.08 13.60
C ALA A 392 -4.61 -3.14 12.75
N SER A 393 -5.84 -2.86 12.30
CA SER A 393 -6.55 -3.73 11.35
C SER A 393 -6.06 -3.56 9.91
N HIS A 394 -5.70 -2.33 9.51
CA HIS A 394 -5.09 -2.06 8.21
C HIS A 394 -3.57 -2.32 8.24
N TYR A 395 -2.91 -1.83 9.29
CA TYR A 395 -1.46 -1.83 9.43
C TYR A 395 -0.98 -2.80 10.52
N GLY A 396 -1.50 -4.04 10.51
CA GLY A 396 -1.23 -5.02 11.58
C GLY A 396 0.25 -5.37 11.79
N TYR A 397 1.07 -5.20 10.76
CA TYR A 397 2.53 -5.36 10.76
C TYR A 397 3.28 -4.20 11.44
N ALA A 398 2.67 -3.03 11.62
CA ALA A 398 3.28 -1.89 12.28
C ALA A 398 3.11 -1.99 13.82
N PRO A 399 4.15 -1.70 14.63
CA PRO A 399 4.04 -1.59 16.08
C PRO A 399 3.03 -0.50 16.51
N ALA A 400 2.39 -0.64 17.66
CA ALA A 400 1.42 0.34 18.17
C ALA A 400 2.03 1.75 18.32
N ARG A 401 3.31 1.82 18.74
CA ARG A 401 4.06 3.08 18.85
C ARG A 401 4.30 3.76 17.50
N VAL A 402 4.42 2.99 16.42
CA VAL A 402 4.58 3.52 15.07
C VAL A 402 3.27 4.11 14.56
N LEU A 403 2.14 3.52 14.94
CA LEU A 403 0.82 3.97 14.50
C LEU A 403 0.30 5.20 15.27
N SER A 404 0.72 5.38 16.53
CA SER A 404 0.22 6.49 17.36
C SER A 404 0.53 7.86 16.77
N TRP A 405 -0.46 8.74 16.74
CA TRP A 405 -0.35 10.06 16.13
C TRP A 405 0.80 10.91 16.66
N GLU A 406 1.07 10.84 17.97
CA GLU A 406 2.16 11.57 18.63
C GLU A 406 3.54 11.25 18.04
N PHE A 407 3.74 10.02 17.55
CA PHE A 407 4.98 9.60 16.91
C PHE A 407 5.01 10.05 15.44
N ARG A 408 3.94 9.77 14.70
CA ARG A 408 3.86 10.04 13.26
C ARG A 408 3.93 11.53 12.94
N ARG A 409 3.20 12.37 13.68
CA ARG A 409 3.10 13.82 13.42
C ARG A 409 4.44 14.55 13.57
N GLU A 410 5.30 14.11 14.48
CA GLU A 410 6.64 14.70 14.66
C GLU A 410 7.56 14.35 13.50
N LEU A 411 7.52 13.11 13.00
CA LEU A 411 8.25 12.71 11.80
C LEU A 411 7.78 13.49 10.56
N ILE A 412 6.46 13.60 10.36
CA ILE A 412 5.87 14.41 9.27
C ILE A 412 6.33 15.87 9.38
N LEU A 413 6.24 16.48 10.57
CA LEU A 413 6.66 17.86 10.79
C LEU A 413 8.16 18.07 10.50
N ASN A 414 9.01 17.10 10.85
CA ASN A 414 10.44 17.14 10.58
C ASN A 414 10.75 17.02 9.08
N GLU A 415 10.05 16.17 8.34
CA GLU A 415 10.13 16.07 6.87
C GLU A 415 9.72 17.38 6.18
N LEU A 416 8.61 18.00 6.61
CA LEU A 416 8.16 19.30 6.09
C LEU A 416 9.15 20.44 6.40
N ARG A 417 9.81 20.40 7.57
CA ARG A 417 10.82 21.37 7.98
C ARG A 417 12.13 21.19 7.22
N SER A 418 12.60 19.96 7.02
CA SER A 418 13.87 19.67 6.33
C SER A 418 13.82 20.09 4.85
N HIS A 419 12.68 19.90 4.20
CA HIS A 419 12.46 20.32 2.82
C HIS A 419 12.22 21.83 2.66
N SER A 420 11.62 22.50 3.65
CA SER A 420 11.32 23.95 3.66
C SER A 420 10.78 24.50 2.32
N SER A 421 9.83 23.79 1.71
CA SER A 421 9.25 24.18 0.42
C SER A 421 8.55 25.54 0.46
N ASP A 422 8.33 26.11 -0.71
CA ASP A 422 7.53 27.33 -0.88
C ASP A 422 6.06 27.06 -0.57
N ILE A 423 5.58 25.88 -0.97
CA ILE A 423 4.19 25.42 -0.87
C ILE A 423 4.16 23.96 -0.43
N VAL A 424 3.22 23.63 0.46
CA VAL A 424 2.95 22.28 0.97
C VAL A 424 1.45 21.99 0.80
N CYS A 425 1.10 20.87 0.17
CA CYS A 425 -0.26 20.36 0.02
C CYS A 425 -0.40 19.03 0.76
N LEU A 426 -1.05 19.04 1.92
CA LEU A 426 -1.32 17.84 2.72
C LEU A 426 -2.74 17.33 2.49
N GLN A 427 -2.87 16.00 2.44
CA GLN A 427 -4.13 15.27 2.45
C GLN A 427 -4.23 14.44 3.74
N GLU A 428 -5.44 14.12 4.19
CA GLU A 428 -5.70 13.39 5.45
C GLU A 428 -5.16 14.08 6.72
N VAL A 429 -5.30 15.40 6.78
CA VAL A 429 -5.07 16.16 8.01
C VAL A 429 -6.42 16.41 8.68
N ASP A 430 -6.59 16.01 9.94
CA ASP A 430 -7.79 16.33 10.72
C ASP A 430 -7.81 17.77 11.23
N GLN A 431 -9.02 18.27 11.54
CA GLN A 431 -9.20 19.66 11.96
C GLN A 431 -8.54 19.97 13.31
N GLY A 432 -8.45 18.99 14.22
CA GLY A 432 -7.73 19.14 15.49
C GLY A 432 -6.23 19.34 15.25
N SER A 433 -5.60 18.43 14.52
CA SER A 433 -4.18 18.46 14.18
C SER A 433 -3.78 19.64 13.30
N TYR A 434 -4.64 20.06 12.37
CA TYR A 434 -4.39 21.27 11.60
C TYR A 434 -4.26 22.49 12.51
N ASN A 435 -5.25 22.72 13.39
CA ASN A 435 -5.30 23.94 14.21
C ASN A 435 -4.28 23.92 15.35
N ASN A 436 -4.18 22.80 16.08
CA ASN A 436 -3.45 22.71 17.35
C ASN A 436 -2.00 22.22 17.20
N PHE A 437 -1.58 21.82 15.99
CA PHE A 437 -0.24 21.31 15.74
C PHE A 437 0.37 21.91 14.47
N PHE A 438 -0.06 21.49 13.27
CA PHE A 438 0.63 21.88 12.04
C PHE A 438 0.63 23.40 11.79
N ARG A 439 -0.51 24.07 12.01
CA ARG A 439 -0.62 25.52 11.80
C ARG A 439 0.30 26.32 12.73
N GLU A 440 0.40 25.94 14.00
CA GLU A 440 1.27 26.62 14.97
C GLU A 440 2.74 26.29 14.69
N GLN A 441 3.07 25.00 14.52
CA GLN A 441 4.44 24.53 14.33
C GLN A 441 5.09 25.03 13.03
N LEU A 442 4.31 25.15 11.95
CA LEU A 442 4.78 25.67 10.67
C LEU A 442 4.77 27.21 10.61
N ALA A 443 4.01 27.91 11.47
CA ALA A 443 4.05 29.37 11.53
C ALA A 443 5.45 29.90 11.93
N TYR A 444 6.16 29.19 12.82
CA TYR A 444 7.57 29.46 13.15
C TYR A 444 8.51 29.32 11.94
N ASN A 445 8.09 28.62 10.89
CA ASN A 445 8.83 28.42 9.63
C ASN A 445 8.29 29.30 8.48
N ASP A 446 7.63 30.43 8.81
CA ASP A 446 7.00 31.39 7.89
C ASP A 446 5.82 30.83 7.06
N TYR A 447 5.22 29.70 7.43
CA TYR A 447 4.04 29.23 6.69
C TYR A 447 2.73 29.90 7.16
N LYS A 448 1.89 30.24 6.18
CA LYS A 448 0.46 30.49 6.38
C LYS A 448 -0.33 29.33 5.81
N GLY A 449 -1.38 28.90 6.50
CA GLY A 449 -2.19 27.73 6.15
C GLY A 449 -3.62 28.09 5.72
N VAL A 450 -4.16 27.28 4.82
CA VAL A 450 -5.58 27.20 4.44
C VAL A 450 -6.02 25.75 4.58
N TYR A 451 -7.16 25.49 5.22
CA TYR A 451 -7.67 24.15 5.48
C TYR A 451 -9.18 24.08 5.28
N TRP A 452 -9.64 22.92 4.80
CA TRP A 452 -11.04 22.51 4.88
C TRP A 452 -11.16 21.01 5.19
N PRO A 453 -12.06 20.61 6.10
CA PRO A 453 -12.42 19.20 6.32
C PRO A 453 -13.28 18.67 5.16
N ARG A 454 -13.37 17.34 5.02
CA ARG A 454 -14.32 16.69 4.11
C ARG A 454 -15.76 17.15 4.36
N GLY A 455 -16.58 17.10 3.31
CA GLY A 455 -17.94 17.66 3.30
C GLY A 455 -18.87 17.18 4.40
N ARG A 456 -18.66 15.97 4.94
CA ARG A 456 -19.43 15.40 6.06
C ARG A 456 -19.37 16.22 7.35
N ALA A 457 -18.28 16.95 7.59
CA ALA A 457 -18.13 17.79 8.80
C ALA A 457 -19.19 18.89 8.91
N MET A 458 -19.76 19.36 7.78
CA MET A 458 -20.74 20.46 7.75
C MET A 458 -22.07 20.15 8.45
N GLY A 459 -22.36 18.87 8.76
CA GLY A 459 -23.57 18.44 9.45
C GLY A 459 -23.33 17.77 10.81
N MET A 460 -22.11 17.82 11.33
CA MET A 460 -21.69 17.16 12.58
C MET A 460 -21.62 18.17 13.74
N GLN A 461 -21.58 17.68 14.99
CA GLN A 461 -21.27 18.54 16.13
C GLN A 461 -19.79 18.95 16.08
N GLU A 462 -19.44 20.07 16.71
CA GLU A 462 -18.09 20.66 16.61
C GLU A 462 -16.99 19.70 17.13
N GLU A 463 -17.24 18.97 18.22
CA GLU A 463 -16.29 17.98 18.74
C GLU A 463 -16.08 16.81 17.76
N ASP A 464 -17.17 16.24 17.22
CA ASP A 464 -17.08 15.13 16.25
C ASP A 464 -16.42 15.58 14.93
N ALA A 465 -16.62 16.84 14.54
CA ALA A 465 -16.03 17.43 13.35
C ALA A 465 -14.51 17.60 13.46
N LYS A 466 -13.94 17.74 14.67
CA LYS A 466 -12.48 17.87 14.87
C LYS A 466 -11.70 16.67 14.33
N GLY A 467 -12.25 15.47 14.48
CA GLY A 467 -11.66 14.22 14.00
C GLY A 467 -11.90 13.93 12.51
N ILE A 468 -12.61 14.81 11.78
CA ILE A 468 -12.79 14.66 10.33
C ILE A 468 -11.58 15.22 9.60
N ASP A 469 -11.01 14.38 8.75
CA ASP A 469 -9.88 14.69 7.90
C ASP A 469 -10.24 15.62 6.74
N GLY A 470 -9.22 16.17 6.09
CA GLY A 470 -9.38 17.16 5.04
C GLY A 470 -8.10 17.44 4.27
N CYS A 471 -8.11 18.57 3.56
CA CYS A 471 -6.97 19.04 2.77
C CYS A 471 -6.44 20.35 3.37
N ALA A 472 -5.14 20.39 3.66
CA ALA A 472 -4.44 21.58 4.15
C ALA A 472 -3.40 22.04 3.12
N THR A 473 -3.39 23.33 2.78
CA THR A 473 -2.36 23.93 1.93
C THR A 473 -1.65 25.04 2.67
N PHE A 474 -0.34 24.88 2.85
CA PHE A 474 0.55 25.88 3.44
C PHE A 474 1.42 26.55 2.39
N PHE A 475 1.78 27.82 2.60
CA PHE A 475 2.66 28.58 1.72
C PHE A 475 3.48 29.61 2.51
N LYS A 476 4.68 29.94 2.04
CA LYS A 476 5.57 30.93 2.67
C LYS A 476 4.96 32.33 2.66
N GLY A 477 4.68 32.88 3.84
CA GLY A 477 4.02 34.17 4.04
C GLY A 477 4.88 35.38 3.65
N SER A 478 6.21 35.26 3.75
CA SER A 478 7.19 36.23 3.30
C SER A 478 7.37 36.29 1.78
N LYS A 479 7.00 35.22 1.05
CA LYS A 479 7.09 35.12 -0.42
C LYS A 479 5.75 35.37 -1.11
N TYR A 480 4.64 34.89 -0.55
CA TYR A 480 3.31 34.95 -1.19
C TYR A 480 2.26 35.77 -0.42
N ILE A 481 1.29 36.27 -1.19
CA ILE A 481 0.04 36.87 -0.74
C ILE A 481 -1.09 35.94 -1.16
N LEU A 482 -2.00 35.61 -0.24
CA LEU A 482 -3.24 34.89 -0.56
C LEU A 482 -4.28 35.89 -1.08
N LEU A 483 -4.70 35.73 -2.34
CA LEU A 483 -5.69 36.58 -3.00
C LEU A 483 -7.10 36.01 -2.89
N ASP A 484 -7.28 34.71 -3.11
CA ASP A 484 -8.56 34.00 -2.99
C ASP A 484 -8.34 32.56 -2.49
N LYS A 485 -9.38 31.96 -1.90
CA LYS A 485 -9.42 30.56 -1.50
C LYS A 485 -10.83 29.99 -1.71
N GLN A 486 -10.92 28.83 -2.35
CA GLN A 486 -12.18 28.22 -2.78
C GLN A 486 -12.21 26.73 -2.42
N LEU A 487 -13.40 26.24 -2.07
CA LEU A 487 -13.66 24.83 -1.78
C LEU A 487 -14.51 24.23 -2.90
N ILE A 488 -14.01 23.16 -3.51
CA ILE A 488 -14.78 22.31 -4.43
C ILE A 488 -15.20 21.06 -3.65
N ASN A 489 -16.50 20.91 -3.40
CA ASN A 489 -17.08 19.67 -2.85
C ASN A 489 -17.70 18.88 -4.00
N PHE A 490 -17.12 17.72 -4.35
CA PHE A 490 -17.49 17.06 -5.60
C PHE A 490 -18.94 16.57 -5.61
N GLY A 491 -19.42 15.97 -4.51
CA GLY A 491 -20.81 15.49 -4.40
C GLY A 491 -21.84 16.61 -4.51
N GLN A 492 -21.61 17.73 -3.82
CA GLN A 492 -22.49 18.91 -3.89
C GLN A 492 -22.44 19.58 -5.27
N THR A 493 -21.26 19.76 -5.84
CA THR A 493 -21.10 20.36 -7.18
C THR A 493 -21.77 19.48 -8.25
N ALA A 494 -21.60 18.15 -8.19
CA ALA A 494 -22.24 17.21 -9.12
C ALA A 494 -23.77 17.35 -9.17
N VAL A 495 -24.43 17.42 -8.00
CA VAL A 495 -25.90 17.54 -7.92
C VAL A 495 -26.42 18.94 -8.26
N ARG A 496 -25.60 19.99 -8.09
CA ARG A 496 -25.98 21.36 -8.46
C ARG A 496 -25.95 21.61 -9.98
N ARG A 497 -25.37 20.72 -10.78
CA ARG A 497 -25.29 20.89 -12.23
C ARG A 497 -26.69 20.86 -12.89
N PRO A 498 -26.98 21.69 -13.91
CA PRO A 498 -28.28 21.66 -14.60
C PRO A 498 -28.60 20.31 -15.26
N ASP A 499 -27.58 19.61 -15.76
CA ASP A 499 -27.65 18.31 -16.45
C ASP A 499 -27.74 17.11 -15.50
N ALA A 500 -27.68 17.31 -14.18
CA ALA A 500 -27.80 16.24 -13.19
C ALA A 500 -29.26 15.78 -12.95
N LYS A 501 -30.25 16.59 -13.33
CA LYS A 501 -31.67 16.27 -13.14
C LYS A 501 -32.04 15.01 -13.94
N GLY A 502 -32.59 14.01 -13.25
CA GLY A 502 -32.97 12.73 -13.85
C GLY A 502 -31.80 11.81 -14.22
N GLN A 503 -30.62 11.99 -13.60
CA GLN A 503 -29.47 11.09 -13.75
C GLN A 503 -29.20 10.36 -12.42
N ASP A 504 -29.78 9.17 -12.27
CA ASP A 504 -29.78 8.43 -10.99
C ASP A 504 -28.37 8.06 -10.49
N ASP A 505 -27.42 7.78 -11.39
CA ASP A 505 -26.03 7.48 -11.04
C ASP A 505 -25.34 8.63 -10.27
N ILE A 506 -25.68 9.91 -10.54
CA ILE A 506 -25.12 11.06 -9.80
C ILE A 506 -25.56 11.01 -8.33
N TYR A 507 -26.86 10.83 -8.09
CA TYR A 507 -27.42 10.79 -6.74
C TYR A 507 -27.00 9.54 -5.97
N ASN A 508 -26.97 8.38 -6.63
CA ASN A 508 -26.65 7.10 -6.00
C ASN A 508 -25.15 6.91 -5.74
N ARG A 509 -24.27 7.42 -6.62
CA ARG A 509 -22.82 7.13 -6.55
C ARG A 509 -21.97 8.32 -6.08
N LEU A 510 -22.30 9.56 -6.47
CA LEU A 510 -21.52 10.76 -6.14
C LEU A 510 -22.05 11.60 -4.98
N TRP A 511 -23.37 11.80 -4.83
CA TRP A 511 -23.91 12.73 -3.82
C TRP A 511 -23.43 12.44 -2.40
N GLN A 512 -23.37 11.15 -2.03
CA GLN A 512 -22.89 10.70 -0.71
C GLN A 512 -21.35 10.72 -0.57
N LYS A 513 -20.60 11.10 -1.61
CA LYS A 513 -19.14 11.21 -1.58
C LYS A 513 -18.75 12.65 -1.25
N ASP A 514 -18.27 12.80 -0.03
CA ASP A 514 -17.91 14.02 0.67
C ASP A 514 -16.51 14.58 0.34
N HIS A 515 -15.88 14.04 -0.69
CA HIS A 515 -14.50 14.32 -1.07
C HIS A 515 -14.37 15.72 -1.68
N ILE A 516 -13.18 16.31 -1.56
CA ILE A 516 -12.97 17.74 -1.80
C ILE A 516 -11.69 18.03 -2.59
N ALA A 517 -11.65 19.23 -3.17
CA ALA A 517 -10.41 19.93 -3.48
C ALA A 517 -10.44 21.36 -2.94
N VAL A 518 -9.28 21.82 -2.47
CA VAL A 518 -9.05 23.19 -2.01
C VAL A 518 -8.21 23.91 -3.06
N VAL A 519 -8.72 25.03 -3.56
CA VAL A 519 -8.01 25.90 -4.51
C VAL A 519 -7.60 27.17 -3.78
N ILE A 520 -6.32 27.56 -3.89
CA ILE A 520 -5.83 28.87 -3.44
C ILE A 520 -5.23 29.64 -4.60
N PHE A 521 -5.44 30.95 -4.60
CA PHE A 521 -4.86 31.87 -5.57
C PHE A 521 -3.82 32.74 -4.85
N LEU A 522 -2.57 32.64 -5.30
CA LEU A 522 -1.42 33.29 -4.69
C LEU A 522 -0.81 34.32 -5.63
N GLU A 523 -0.24 35.40 -5.07
CA GLU A 523 0.65 36.32 -5.79
C GLU A 523 2.02 36.37 -5.09
N ASN A 524 3.11 36.22 -5.86
CA ASN A 524 4.46 36.41 -5.35
C ASN A 524 4.70 37.91 -5.10
N ARG A 525 5.15 38.24 -3.89
CA ARG A 525 5.38 39.61 -3.42
C ARG A 525 6.45 40.35 -4.22
N GLN A 526 7.50 39.66 -4.66
CA GLN A 526 8.65 40.26 -5.35
C GLN A 526 8.41 40.38 -6.85
N THR A 527 7.90 39.34 -7.50
CA THR A 527 7.78 39.26 -8.97
C THR A 527 6.41 39.69 -9.50
N GLY A 528 5.38 39.72 -8.64
CA GLY A 528 3.99 39.93 -9.05
C GLY A 528 3.39 38.75 -9.84
N ALA A 529 4.12 37.65 -10.02
CA ALA A 529 3.60 36.44 -10.64
C ALA A 529 2.48 35.83 -9.81
N ARG A 530 1.53 35.18 -10.48
CA ARG A 530 0.31 34.65 -9.84
C ARG A 530 0.23 33.15 -10.07
N PHE A 531 -0.20 32.41 -9.05
CA PHE A 531 -0.24 30.96 -9.05
C PHE A 531 -1.61 30.49 -8.57
N MET A 532 -2.21 29.58 -9.31
CA MET A 532 -3.36 28.82 -8.86
C MET A 532 -2.86 27.47 -8.36
N VAL A 533 -3.05 27.20 -7.07
CA VAL A 533 -2.62 25.96 -6.43
C VAL A 533 -3.85 25.18 -5.99
N VAL A 534 -3.91 23.92 -6.40
CA VAL A 534 -5.00 23.00 -6.09
C VAL A 534 -4.45 21.87 -5.22
N ASN A 535 -5.17 21.52 -4.15
CA ASN A 535 -4.91 20.35 -3.32
C ASN A 535 -6.18 19.50 -3.31
N ALA A 536 -6.11 18.27 -3.84
CA ALA A 536 -7.25 17.37 -3.98
C ALA A 536 -7.06 16.04 -3.23
N HIS A 537 -8.18 15.45 -2.77
CA HIS A 537 -8.22 14.05 -2.35
C HIS A 537 -9.46 13.42 -3.00
N LEU A 538 -9.25 12.53 -3.99
CA LEU A 538 -10.32 11.84 -4.73
C LEU A 538 -10.74 10.51 -4.08
N TYR A 539 -11.90 9.97 -4.48
CA TYR A 539 -12.43 8.76 -3.86
C TYR A 539 -11.49 7.55 -3.99
N TRP A 540 -11.34 6.79 -2.92
CA TRP A 540 -10.33 5.73 -2.81
C TRP A 540 -10.73 4.39 -3.45
N ASP A 541 -12.01 4.00 -3.39
CA ASP A 541 -12.46 2.64 -3.75
C ASP A 541 -12.10 2.26 -5.21
N PRO A 542 -11.28 1.22 -5.46
CA PRO A 542 -10.90 0.77 -6.80
C PRO A 542 -12.06 0.36 -7.71
N ALA A 543 -13.22 -0.01 -7.15
CA ALA A 543 -14.41 -0.38 -7.90
C ALA A 543 -15.22 0.84 -8.43
N PHE A 544 -14.83 2.06 -8.07
CA PHE A 544 -15.56 3.29 -8.43
C PHE A 544 -14.72 4.22 -9.32
N LYS A 545 -14.12 3.65 -10.38
CA LYS A 545 -13.33 4.40 -11.37
C LYS A 545 -14.11 5.53 -12.05
N ASP A 546 -15.39 5.26 -12.30
CA ASP A 546 -16.38 6.22 -12.77
C ASP A 546 -16.49 7.44 -11.84
N VAL A 547 -16.60 7.24 -10.52
CA VAL A 547 -16.66 8.34 -9.55
C VAL A 547 -15.36 9.14 -9.57
N LYS A 548 -14.19 8.49 -9.56
CA LYS A 548 -12.89 9.18 -9.62
C LYS A 548 -12.76 10.03 -10.90
N LEU A 549 -13.19 9.49 -12.04
CA LEU A 549 -13.23 10.20 -13.31
C LEU A 549 -14.19 11.41 -13.27
N ILE A 550 -15.41 11.26 -12.77
CA ILE A 550 -16.38 12.36 -12.71
C ILE A 550 -15.95 13.43 -11.69
N GLN A 551 -15.35 13.05 -10.56
CA GLN A 551 -14.73 14.00 -9.62
C GLN A 551 -13.61 14.79 -10.31
N THR A 552 -12.76 14.12 -11.10
CA THR A 552 -11.70 14.76 -11.89
C THR A 552 -12.27 15.71 -12.96
N ALA A 553 -13.36 15.33 -13.63
CA ALA A 553 -14.01 16.20 -14.62
C ALA A 553 -14.61 17.46 -13.98
N ILE A 554 -15.28 17.31 -12.82
CA ILE A 554 -15.78 18.43 -12.03
C ILE A 554 -14.63 19.33 -11.55
N LEU A 555 -13.53 18.74 -11.08
CA LEU A 555 -12.33 19.47 -10.66
C LEU A 555 -11.83 20.37 -11.79
N MET A 556 -11.65 19.81 -13.00
CA MET A 556 -11.12 20.56 -14.13
C MET A 556 -12.11 21.62 -14.67
N GLU A 557 -13.42 21.38 -14.61
CA GLU A 557 -14.43 22.38 -14.98
C GLU A 557 -14.44 23.57 -14.01
N GLU A 558 -14.41 23.33 -12.70
CA GLU A 558 -14.38 24.38 -11.69
C GLU A 558 -13.05 25.17 -11.70
N ILE A 559 -11.90 24.48 -11.87
CA ILE A 559 -10.60 25.14 -12.07
C ILE A 559 -10.63 26.05 -13.30
N THR A 560 -11.29 25.65 -14.39
CA THR A 560 -11.43 26.49 -15.60
C THR A 560 -12.20 27.78 -15.27
N LYS A 561 -13.37 27.67 -14.65
CA LYS A 561 -14.19 28.83 -14.21
C LYS A 561 -13.43 29.78 -13.29
N LEU A 562 -12.66 29.22 -12.34
CA LEU A 562 -11.83 29.99 -11.43
C LEU A 562 -10.68 30.69 -12.17
N SER A 563 -10.04 30.04 -13.16
CA SER A 563 -8.96 30.63 -13.93
C SER A 563 -9.41 31.87 -14.73
N ASP A 564 -10.60 31.83 -15.32
CA ASP A 564 -11.15 32.98 -16.07
C ASP A 564 -11.51 34.14 -15.14
N LYS A 565 -12.09 33.84 -13.95
CA LYS A 565 -12.28 34.81 -12.87
C LYS A 565 -10.94 35.44 -12.44
N TYR A 566 -9.89 34.63 -12.29
CA TYR A 566 -8.58 35.07 -11.82
C TYR A 566 -7.76 35.83 -12.86
N ALA A 567 -7.99 35.61 -14.16
CA ALA A 567 -7.35 36.40 -15.22
C ALA A 567 -7.74 37.88 -15.16
N SER A 568 -8.98 38.17 -14.75
CA SER A 568 -9.49 39.54 -14.55
C SER A 568 -9.29 40.09 -13.12
N TRP A 569 -8.49 39.42 -12.28
CA TRP A 569 -8.31 39.82 -10.88
C TRP A 569 -7.51 41.14 -10.74
N PRO A 570 -7.97 42.12 -9.94
CA PRO A 570 -7.33 43.43 -9.83
C PRO A 570 -5.87 43.34 -9.31
N PRO A 571 -4.99 44.30 -9.67
CA PRO A 571 -3.63 44.37 -9.12
C PRO A 571 -3.61 44.49 -7.59
N CYS A 572 -2.63 43.83 -6.95
CA CYS A 572 -2.42 43.90 -5.52
C CYS A 572 -1.56 45.14 -5.18
N THR A 573 -2.11 46.06 -4.39
CA THR A 573 -1.46 47.34 -4.03
C THR A 573 -0.59 47.23 -2.79
N ASP A 574 -1.00 46.46 -1.78
CA ASP A 574 -0.19 46.20 -0.59
C ASP A 574 0.58 44.88 -0.72
N LYS A 575 1.88 45.01 -1.03
CA LYS A 575 2.81 43.87 -1.10
C LYS A 575 3.73 43.77 0.13
N ALA A 576 3.56 44.63 1.13
CA ALA A 576 4.43 44.67 2.30
C ALA A 576 4.40 43.33 3.05
N ALA A 577 5.58 42.74 3.24
CA ALA A 577 5.71 41.60 4.13
C ALA A 577 5.58 42.09 5.58
N PHE A 578 4.68 41.47 6.35
CA PHE A 578 4.56 41.73 7.78
C PHE A 578 5.87 41.35 8.47
N ARG A 579 6.66 42.35 8.88
CA ARG A 579 7.82 42.14 9.73
C ARG A 579 7.35 42.18 11.18
N PHE A 580 7.63 41.13 11.94
CA PHE A 580 7.64 41.27 13.39
C PHE A 580 8.70 42.32 13.75
N SER A 581 8.38 43.21 14.68
CA SER A 581 9.29 44.26 15.11
C SER A 581 10.40 43.64 15.97
N GLU A 582 11.49 43.22 15.31
CA GLU A 582 12.75 42.97 16.02
C GLU A 582 13.18 44.27 16.71
N ALA A 583 13.56 44.14 17.98
CA ALA A 583 14.03 45.26 18.78
C ALA A 583 15.32 45.85 18.19
N GLU A 584 15.53 47.14 18.43
CA GLU A 584 16.63 47.94 17.89
C GLU A 584 18.01 47.27 18.10
N SER A 585 18.52 46.63 17.04
CA SER A 585 19.91 46.21 16.95
C SER A 585 20.44 46.55 15.55
N GLY A 586 21.43 47.44 15.52
CA GLY A 586 21.86 48.15 14.31
C GLY A 586 22.67 47.30 13.34
N SER A 587 22.03 46.32 12.70
CA SER A 587 22.57 45.65 11.51
C SER A 587 22.21 46.44 10.25
N GLU A 588 23.11 46.43 9.27
CA GLU A 588 23.00 47.26 8.06
C GLU A 588 21.78 46.89 7.22
N LYS A 589 21.00 47.89 6.80
CA LYS A 589 19.81 47.68 5.97
C LYS A 589 20.22 47.16 4.59
N ALA A 590 20.07 45.85 4.37
CA ALA A 590 20.12 45.26 3.04
C ALA A 590 19.16 46.02 2.09
N PRO A 591 19.56 46.27 0.82
CA PRO A 591 18.76 47.07 -0.10
C PRO A 591 17.39 46.45 -0.33
N THR A 592 16.33 47.19 0.01
CA THR A 592 14.95 46.78 -0.23
C THR A 592 14.64 46.92 -1.71
N VAL A 593 14.73 45.81 -2.45
CA VAL A 593 14.22 45.72 -3.82
C VAL A 593 12.74 46.05 -3.82
N GLU A 594 12.32 47.01 -4.64
CA GLU A 594 10.91 47.38 -4.75
C GLU A 594 10.10 46.22 -5.38
N PRO A 595 8.93 45.86 -4.82
CA PRO A 595 8.02 44.87 -5.39
C PRO A 595 7.62 45.18 -6.83
N ALA A 596 7.75 44.21 -7.74
CA ALA A 596 7.23 44.35 -9.10
C ALA A 596 5.69 44.47 -9.10
N PRO A 597 5.09 45.17 -10.09
CA PRO A 597 3.65 45.25 -10.24
C PRO A 597 3.03 43.86 -10.48
N SER A 598 1.74 43.70 -10.15
CA SER A 598 1.05 42.42 -10.37
C SER A 598 1.01 42.07 -11.85
N MET A 599 1.29 40.81 -12.19
CA MET A 599 1.26 40.34 -13.57
C MET A 599 -0.17 40.19 -14.09
N GLU A 600 -0.39 40.67 -15.31
CA GLU A 600 -1.63 40.46 -16.08
C GLU A 600 -1.54 39.23 -16.99
N TYR A 601 -2.68 38.59 -17.22
CA TYR A 601 -2.85 37.38 -18.03
C TYR A 601 -4.03 37.58 -18.98
N SER A 602 -3.89 37.27 -20.28
CA SER A 602 -4.98 37.51 -21.23
C SER A 602 -6.08 36.45 -21.20
N SER A 603 -5.83 35.32 -20.54
CA SER A 603 -6.72 34.17 -20.43
C SER A 603 -6.33 33.30 -19.22
N GLY A 604 -7.28 32.54 -18.67
CA GLY A 604 -7.06 31.73 -17.46
C GLY A 604 -6.00 30.64 -17.61
N ASP A 605 -5.84 30.07 -18.82
CA ASP A 605 -4.85 29.03 -19.14
C ASP A 605 -3.38 29.53 -19.13
N GLN A 606 -3.17 30.85 -19.10
CA GLN A 606 -1.85 31.47 -18.96
C GLN A 606 -1.43 31.66 -17.50
N ILE A 607 -2.33 31.48 -16.53
CA ILE A 607 -1.97 31.51 -15.11
C ILE A 607 -1.24 30.21 -14.77
N PRO A 608 -0.03 30.26 -14.18
CA PRO A 608 0.63 29.10 -13.58
C PRO A 608 -0.30 28.30 -12.65
N LEU A 609 -0.75 27.14 -13.12
CA LEU A 609 -1.48 26.12 -12.37
C LEU A 609 -0.53 25.03 -11.89
N LEU A 610 -0.59 24.75 -10.59
CA LEU A 610 0.01 23.63 -9.88
C LEU A 610 -1.12 22.85 -9.19
N MET A 611 -1.29 21.57 -9.48
CA MET A 611 -2.37 20.74 -8.94
C MET A 611 -1.79 19.49 -8.29
N CYS A 612 -1.86 19.46 -6.97
CA CYS A 612 -1.31 18.44 -6.09
C CYS A 612 -2.44 17.61 -5.47
N GLY A 613 -2.13 16.40 -5.02
CA GLY A 613 -3.08 15.61 -4.25
C GLY A 613 -2.96 14.11 -4.44
N ASP A 614 -3.79 13.41 -3.66
CA ASP A 614 -4.08 11.98 -3.85
C ASP A 614 -5.28 11.85 -4.81
N PHE A 615 -4.99 11.33 -6.01
CA PHE A 615 -5.99 11.11 -7.05
C PHE A 615 -6.58 9.70 -6.98
N ASN A 616 -6.05 8.83 -6.12
CA ASN A 616 -6.46 7.44 -5.96
C ASN A 616 -6.56 6.68 -7.31
N SER A 617 -5.74 7.07 -8.30
CA SER A 617 -5.89 6.68 -9.71
C SER A 617 -4.53 6.48 -10.37
N SER A 618 -4.24 5.25 -10.80
CA SER A 618 -2.97 4.86 -11.40
C SER A 618 -2.69 5.54 -12.76
N PRO A 619 -1.43 5.61 -13.22
CA PRO A 619 -1.09 6.16 -14.53
C PRO A 619 -1.78 5.39 -15.66
N GLY A 620 -2.35 6.11 -16.62
CA GLY A 620 -3.13 5.52 -17.71
C GLY A 620 -4.59 5.17 -17.38
N SER A 621 -5.07 5.42 -16.15
CA SER A 621 -6.50 5.43 -15.81
C SER A 621 -7.26 6.54 -16.55
N ALA A 622 -8.60 6.46 -16.62
CA ALA A 622 -9.40 7.52 -17.25
C ALA A 622 -9.17 8.91 -16.64
N ALA A 623 -9.10 8.98 -15.31
CA ALA A 623 -8.86 10.23 -14.57
C ALA A 623 -7.48 10.83 -14.92
N TYR A 624 -6.43 10.01 -14.89
CA TYR A 624 -5.08 10.41 -15.29
C TYR A 624 -5.06 10.91 -16.76
N ASN A 625 -5.69 10.16 -17.67
CA ASN A 625 -5.71 10.48 -19.10
C ASN A 625 -6.48 11.77 -19.41
N LEU A 626 -7.57 12.04 -18.68
CA LEU A 626 -8.33 13.29 -18.80
C LEU A 626 -7.43 14.48 -18.48
N ILE A 627 -6.73 14.46 -17.34
CA ILE A 627 -5.81 15.52 -16.90
C ILE A 627 -4.64 15.68 -17.89
N ALA A 628 -4.01 14.57 -18.29
CA ALA A 628 -2.80 14.58 -19.10
C ALA A 628 -3.03 14.99 -20.57
N SER A 629 -4.20 14.65 -21.13
CA SER A 629 -4.51 14.89 -22.56
C SER A 629 -5.46 16.06 -22.81
N GLY A 630 -6.10 16.59 -21.77
CA GLY A 630 -7.08 17.67 -21.86
C GLY A 630 -8.44 17.27 -22.43
N ARG A 631 -8.64 15.99 -22.78
CA ARG A 631 -9.92 15.48 -23.30
C ARG A 631 -10.12 13.99 -23.06
N LEU A 632 -11.36 13.59 -22.78
CA LEU A 632 -11.78 12.19 -22.77
C LEU A 632 -13.07 12.02 -23.57
N ALA A 633 -13.14 10.97 -24.37
CA ALA A 633 -14.31 10.63 -25.16
C ALA A 633 -15.46 10.11 -24.28
N GLU A 634 -16.68 10.28 -24.77
CA GLU A 634 -17.95 9.86 -24.16
C GLU A 634 -18.00 8.36 -23.79
N GLU A 635 -17.56 7.47 -24.68
CA GLU A 635 -17.62 6.01 -24.48
C GLU A 635 -16.36 5.43 -23.81
N HIS A 636 -15.98 5.93 -22.63
CA HIS A 636 -14.82 5.38 -21.89
C HIS A 636 -15.19 4.12 -21.07
N PRO A 637 -14.39 3.03 -21.10
CA PRO A 637 -14.69 1.80 -20.35
C PRO A 637 -14.89 1.99 -18.84
N ASP A 638 -14.11 2.87 -18.21
CA ASP A 638 -14.20 3.18 -16.78
C ASP A 638 -15.54 3.86 -16.37
N LEU A 639 -16.38 4.31 -17.33
CA LEU A 639 -17.74 4.78 -17.05
C LEU A 639 -18.77 3.65 -16.93
N GLU A 640 -18.44 2.41 -17.31
CA GLU A 640 -19.33 1.24 -17.23
C GLU A 640 -20.73 1.41 -17.88
N LYS A 641 -20.86 2.31 -18.88
CA LYS A 641 -22.14 2.74 -19.50
C LYS A 641 -23.10 3.49 -18.56
N ARG A 642 -22.61 4.02 -17.45
CA ARG A 642 -23.36 4.88 -16.50
C ARG A 642 -23.57 6.28 -17.07
N LEU A 643 -24.58 6.98 -16.56
CA LEU A 643 -24.99 8.28 -17.08
C LEU A 643 -24.78 9.42 -16.08
N TYR A 644 -23.90 10.35 -16.45
CA TYR A 644 -23.46 11.49 -15.64
C TYR A 644 -23.75 12.83 -16.34
N GLY A 645 -24.95 12.96 -16.91
CA GLY A 645 -25.36 14.17 -17.62
C GLY A 645 -24.51 14.39 -18.89
N ASN A 646 -24.05 15.61 -19.11
CA ASN A 646 -23.24 15.94 -20.28
C ASN A 646 -21.81 15.37 -20.19
N LEU A 647 -21.29 15.14 -18.97
CA LEU A 647 -19.94 14.60 -18.77
C LEU A 647 -19.77 13.20 -19.40
N SER A 648 -20.84 12.40 -19.45
CA SER A 648 -20.85 11.09 -20.14
C SER A 648 -21.45 11.12 -21.55
N LYS A 649 -22.18 12.19 -21.94
CA LYS A 649 -22.93 12.28 -23.22
C LYS A 649 -22.29 13.18 -24.29
N ILE A 650 -21.30 14.00 -23.90
CA ILE A 650 -20.55 14.91 -24.78
C ILE A 650 -19.04 14.64 -24.65
N GLY A 651 -18.64 13.95 -23.57
CA GLY A 651 -17.25 13.81 -23.17
C GLY A 651 -16.82 14.90 -22.20
N MET A 652 -15.53 14.91 -21.88
CA MET A 652 -14.94 15.76 -20.84
C MET A 652 -13.71 16.47 -21.41
N THR A 653 -13.58 17.78 -21.22
CA THR A 653 -12.47 18.57 -21.81
C THR A 653 -12.04 19.73 -20.91
N HIS A 654 -10.76 20.12 -20.96
CA HIS A 654 -10.25 21.33 -20.29
C HIS A 654 -9.15 22.03 -21.10
N PRO A 655 -8.92 23.35 -20.93
CA PRO A 655 -7.95 24.10 -21.75
C PRO A 655 -6.48 23.90 -21.33
N PHE A 656 -6.22 23.49 -20.08
CA PHE A 656 -4.87 23.45 -19.52
C PHE A 656 -3.98 22.37 -20.15
N LYS A 657 -2.71 22.71 -20.41
CA LYS A 657 -1.67 21.79 -20.92
C LYS A 657 -0.88 21.16 -19.78
N LEU A 658 -1.53 20.28 -19.02
CA LEU A 658 -0.98 19.69 -17.81
C LEU A 658 -0.02 18.51 -18.10
N LYS A 659 0.96 18.33 -17.21
CA LYS A 659 1.84 17.16 -17.15
C LYS A 659 2.09 16.77 -15.70
N SER A 660 2.26 15.48 -15.41
CA SER A 660 2.87 15.03 -14.15
C SER A 660 4.31 15.53 -14.09
N ALA A 661 4.74 16.09 -12.96
CA ALA A 661 6.12 16.47 -12.73
C ALA A 661 7.05 15.24 -12.82
N TYR A 662 6.65 14.14 -12.18
CA TYR A 662 7.38 12.88 -12.13
C TYR A 662 7.31 12.06 -13.43
N GLY A 663 6.36 12.36 -14.31
CA GLY A 663 6.29 11.79 -15.67
C GLY A 663 7.53 12.09 -16.53
N SER A 664 8.34 13.10 -16.14
CA SER A 664 9.65 13.40 -16.76
C SER A 664 10.71 12.31 -16.52
N ILE A 665 10.63 11.57 -15.41
CA ILE A 665 11.54 10.47 -15.04
C ILE A 665 10.92 9.08 -15.23
N GLY A 666 9.69 9.00 -15.77
CA GLY A 666 8.93 7.76 -15.94
C GLY A 666 7.99 7.44 -14.76
N GLU A 667 7.65 8.43 -13.94
CA GLU A 667 6.99 8.31 -12.63
C GLU A 667 7.87 7.58 -11.57
N LEU A 668 7.53 7.72 -10.28
CA LEU A 668 8.14 6.90 -9.22
C LEU A 668 7.62 5.46 -9.29
N SER A 669 8.35 4.46 -8.77
CA SER A 669 7.83 3.08 -8.74
C SER A 669 6.63 2.84 -7.82
N PHE A 670 6.24 3.85 -7.02
CA PHE A 670 5.02 3.94 -6.23
C PHE A 670 4.90 5.33 -5.58
N THR A 671 3.72 5.65 -5.07
CA THR A 671 3.52 6.71 -4.08
C THR A 671 2.83 6.20 -2.81
N ASN A 672 1.95 5.19 -2.91
CA ASN A 672 1.43 4.41 -1.78
C ASN A 672 2.11 3.02 -1.72
N TYR A 673 2.49 2.55 -0.53
CA TYR A 673 3.15 1.25 -0.34
C TYR A 673 2.70 0.53 0.94
N THR A 674 1.78 -0.42 0.76
CA THR A 674 1.36 -1.39 1.78
C THR A 674 1.69 -2.82 1.31
N PRO A 675 1.56 -3.85 2.18
CA PRO A 675 1.88 -5.22 1.79
C PRO A 675 0.91 -5.83 0.75
N ASP A 676 -0.33 -5.32 0.69
CA ASP A 676 -1.37 -5.77 -0.24
C ASP A 676 -1.48 -4.89 -1.49
N PHE A 677 -1.11 -3.61 -1.38
CA PHE A 677 -1.30 -2.62 -2.43
C PHE A 677 -0.06 -1.73 -2.58
N LYS A 678 0.42 -1.60 -3.83
CA LYS A 678 1.54 -0.73 -4.20
C LYS A 678 1.23 -0.13 -5.57
N ASP A 679 1.06 1.18 -5.65
CA ASP A 679 0.76 1.89 -6.89
C ASP A 679 1.13 3.38 -6.78
N ILE A 680 0.96 4.12 -7.88
CA ILE A 680 1.17 5.56 -8.00
C ILE A 680 -0.22 6.22 -7.95
N LEU A 681 -0.55 6.86 -6.83
CA LEU A 681 -1.85 7.49 -6.58
C LEU A 681 -1.75 9.03 -6.47
N ASP A 682 -0.61 9.51 -6.00
CA ASP A 682 -0.33 10.91 -5.74
C ASP A 682 0.36 11.55 -6.94
N TYR A 683 0.03 12.81 -7.22
CA TYR A 683 0.63 13.54 -8.34
C TYR A 683 0.85 15.01 -8.02
N VAL A 684 1.89 15.58 -8.65
CA VAL A 684 2.07 17.03 -8.80
C VAL A 684 1.94 17.35 -10.28
N TRP A 685 0.76 17.79 -10.68
CA TRP A 685 0.47 18.25 -12.04
C TRP A 685 0.87 19.72 -12.20
N TYR A 686 1.45 20.07 -13.34
CA TYR A 686 1.85 21.44 -13.64
C TYR A 686 1.49 21.87 -15.07
N SER A 687 1.22 23.17 -15.23
CA SER A 687 0.95 23.82 -16.51
C SER A 687 2.23 23.96 -17.34
N SER A 688 2.41 23.03 -18.29
CA SER A 688 3.66 22.89 -19.05
C SER A 688 3.94 24.01 -20.05
N ASN A 689 2.96 24.89 -20.31
CA ASN A 689 3.12 26.14 -21.08
C ASN A 689 3.79 27.26 -20.28
N THR A 690 3.58 27.33 -18.96
CA THR A 690 4.03 28.44 -18.08
C THR A 690 5.17 28.03 -17.14
N LEU A 691 5.27 26.75 -16.80
CA LEU A 691 6.27 26.21 -15.87
C LEU A 691 7.20 25.19 -16.56
N HIS A 692 8.43 25.08 -16.05
CA HIS A 692 9.39 24.02 -16.31
C HIS A 692 9.70 23.29 -15.00
N VAL A 693 9.90 21.96 -15.02
CA VAL A 693 10.36 21.22 -13.84
C VAL A 693 11.88 21.15 -13.89
N SER A 694 12.55 21.60 -12.82
CA SER A 694 14.01 21.71 -12.76
C SER A 694 14.66 20.64 -11.88
N ALA A 695 13.98 20.22 -10.80
CA ALA A 695 14.45 19.12 -9.95
C ALA A 695 13.28 18.38 -9.27
N LEU A 696 13.50 17.12 -8.89
CA LEU A 696 12.54 16.25 -8.21
C LEU A 696 13.20 15.46 -7.09
N LEU A 697 12.48 15.18 -6.01
CA LEU A 697 12.91 14.26 -4.95
C LEU A 697 12.68 12.80 -5.40
N GLY A 698 13.74 12.00 -5.48
CA GLY A 698 13.79 10.68 -6.10
C GLY A 698 13.09 9.54 -5.35
N GLU A 699 13.41 8.31 -5.74
CA GLU A 699 12.85 7.10 -5.14
C GLU A 699 13.37 6.82 -3.72
N VAL A 700 12.61 6.03 -2.94
CA VAL A 700 13.12 5.41 -1.71
C VAL A 700 14.12 4.29 -2.06
N ASP A 701 15.15 4.13 -1.23
CA ASP A 701 16.19 3.11 -1.43
C ASP A 701 15.61 1.68 -1.62
N LYS A 702 16.16 0.98 -2.61
CA LYS A 702 15.68 -0.33 -3.06
C LYS A 702 16.15 -1.47 -2.15
N ASP A 703 17.25 -1.31 -1.43
CA ASP A 703 17.75 -2.32 -0.49
C ASP A 703 17.08 -2.21 0.88
N TYR A 704 16.64 -1.01 1.26
CA TYR A 704 15.70 -0.78 2.35
C TYR A 704 14.32 -1.41 2.04
N LEU A 705 13.73 -1.12 0.87
CA LEU A 705 12.40 -1.65 0.48
C LEU A 705 12.33 -3.19 0.39
N ARG A 706 13.46 -3.90 0.29
CA ARG A 706 13.52 -5.36 0.38
C ARG A 706 13.28 -5.89 1.79
N ARG A 707 13.56 -5.09 2.82
CA ARG A 707 13.52 -5.45 4.25
C ARG A 707 12.33 -4.86 5.02
N VAL A 708 11.44 -4.12 4.34
CA VAL A 708 10.19 -3.62 4.94
C VAL A 708 8.96 -4.09 4.15
N PRO A 709 7.89 -4.57 4.82
CA PRO A 709 6.73 -5.16 4.15
C PRO A 709 5.80 -4.11 3.53
N GLY A 710 5.78 -2.91 4.12
CA GLY A 710 4.92 -1.78 3.78
C GLY A 710 5.19 -0.59 4.70
N PHE A 711 4.45 0.49 4.50
CA PHE A 711 4.42 1.72 5.30
C PHE A 711 3.00 1.94 5.89
N PRO A 712 2.87 2.57 7.07
CA PRO A 712 3.91 3.23 7.85
C PRO A 712 4.82 2.25 8.60
N ASN A 713 6.00 2.76 8.96
CA ASN A 713 6.99 2.09 9.80
C ASN A 713 7.76 3.14 10.64
N PHE A 714 8.81 2.74 11.36
CA PHE A 714 9.59 3.67 12.21
C PHE A 714 10.19 4.89 11.50
N HIS A 715 10.40 4.82 10.18
CA HIS A 715 11.05 5.86 9.38
C HIS A 715 10.11 6.55 8.38
N PHE A 716 8.99 5.91 8.03
CA PHE A 716 7.96 6.45 7.14
C PHE A 716 6.62 6.56 7.91
N PRO A 717 6.16 7.78 8.27
CA PRO A 717 5.01 7.99 9.15
C PRO A 717 3.63 7.95 8.47
N SER A 718 3.59 7.72 7.15
CA SER A 718 2.40 7.54 6.33
C SER A 718 2.58 6.31 5.44
N ASP A 719 1.50 5.70 4.96
CA ASP A 719 1.56 4.68 3.90
C ASP A 719 1.85 5.25 2.51
N HIS A 720 1.76 6.58 2.37
CA HIS A 720 2.23 7.34 1.23
C HIS A 720 3.66 7.89 1.43
N VAL A 721 4.33 8.29 0.34
CA VAL A 721 5.59 9.05 0.38
C VAL A 721 5.41 10.46 -0.16
N ALA A 722 6.10 11.44 0.42
CA ALA A 722 6.03 12.82 -0.04
C ALA A 722 6.56 12.97 -1.48
N LEU A 723 5.81 13.68 -2.32
CA LEU A 723 6.27 14.17 -3.61
C LEU A 723 6.82 15.57 -3.45
N PHE A 724 8.02 15.85 -3.96
CA PHE A 724 8.63 17.17 -3.84
C PHE A 724 9.32 17.58 -5.15
N ALA A 725 8.91 18.72 -5.70
CA ALA A 725 9.33 19.20 -7.02
C ALA A 725 9.73 20.68 -6.99
N GLU A 726 10.83 21.02 -7.68
CA GLU A 726 11.20 22.39 -8.03
C GLU A 726 10.74 22.70 -9.45
N PHE A 727 10.10 23.86 -9.62
CA PHE A 727 9.74 24.41 -10.91
C PHE A 727 10.37 25.78 -11.12
N THR A 728 10.65 26.09 -12.39
CA THR A 728 11.08 27.40 -12.86
C THR A 728 9.98 28.02 -13.73
N VAL A 729 9.64 29.28 -13.47
CA VAL A 729 8.64 30.02 -14.25
C VAL A 729 9.23 30.44 -15.58
N LYS A 730 8.52 30.14 -16.67
CA LYS A 730 8.92 30.53 -18.03
C LYS A 730 8.66 32.01 -18.23
N GLY A 731 9.71 32.77 -18.55
CA GLY A 731 9.57 34.16 -18.96
C GLY A 731 8.64 34.29 -20.17
N LYS A 732 7.77 35.31 -20.17
CA LYS A 732 6.98 35.66 -21.35
C LYS A 732 7.96 35.92 -22.50
N LYS A 733 7.94 35.09 -23.55
CA LYS A 733 8.65 35.40 -24.80
C LYS A 733 8.09 36.72 -25.31
N GLY A 734 8.87 37.79 -25.19
CA GLY A 734 8.53 39.06 -25.83
C GLY A 734 8.28 38.82 -27.31
N LYS A 735 7.32 39.53 -27.90
CA LYS A 735 7.26 39.61 -29.36
C LYS A 735 8.65 40.03 -29.82
N VAL A 736 9.27 39.22 -30.68
CA VAL A 736 10.41 39.70 -31.46
C VAL A 736 9.84 40.86 -32.27
N VAL A 737 10.20 42.08 -31.88
CA VAL A 737 9.96 43.25 -32.71
C VAL A 737 10.85 43.02 -33.92
N GLU A 738 10.27 42.65 -35.06
CA GLU A 738 10.97 42.76 -36.33
C GLU A 738 11.50 44.19 -36.42
N ALA A 739 12.81 44.32 -36.54
CA ALA A 739 13.42 45.62 -36.73
C ALA A 739 12.90 46.19 -38.04
N ASP A 740 12.05 47.22 -37.95
CA ASP A 740 11.55 47.97 -39.10
C ASP A 740 12.72 48.73 -39.72
N PHE A 741 13.45 48.03 -40.60
CA PHE A 741 14.42 48.63 -41.51
C PHE A 741 13.64 49.42 -42.55
N GLY A 742 13.28 50.66 -42.16
CA GLY A 742 12.49 51.59 -42.96
C GLY A 742 13.02 51.76 -44.40
N PRO A 743 12.16 52.27 -45.30
CA PRO A 743 12.28 52.04 -46.74
C PRO A 743 13.67 52.41 -47.28
N GLN A 744 14.34 51.41 -47.86
CA GLN A 744 15.62 51.60 -48.55
C GLN A 744 15.44 52.65 -49.66
N ARG A 745 16.18 53.75 -49.55
CA ARG A 745 16.30 54.71 -50.65
C ARG A 745 17.16 54.09 -51.76
N HIS A 746 16.63 54.16 -52.98
CA HIS A 746 17.28 53.74 -54.22
C HIS A 746 18.62 54.46 -54.47
#